data_AF-A0A946TJK2-F1
#
_entry.id   AF-A0A946TJK2-F1
#
_cell.length_a   1.000
_cell.length_b   1.000
_cell.length_c   1.000
_cell.angle_alpha   90.00
_cell.angle_beta   90.00
_cell.angle_gamma   90.00
#
_symmetry.space_group_name_H-M   'P 1'
#
loop_
_entity.id
_entity.type
_entity.pdbx_description
1 polymer ?
#
loop_
_entity_poly.entity_id
_entity_poly.type
_entity_poly.pdbx_seq_one_letter_code
_entity_poly.pdbx_strand_id
1 'polypeptide(L)'
;MIDVSLCDDQFVRYLESKGSIRLVNTYMAALISSSPRYYKSYSSYVHDSQNQRFKRLKVIPNFGLKTFNEFECIVESYYSFRNDSRSDSNGTRVDKINNFSLIEGDFFTYITTIATVRLINAYSLSIESGTFPYPTLEAYLFGSYESRLRKLNSLKNIGKGSSLEFEELIHKYVNFPDRPKQEGHPPAPVYNDVDSLLLTLKGNLYKVIIYRYGLYDNARETLASIGERLSITRERVRQLQIIALKTLRSEKMFWDNYFDEHSVSINNQLFDHKFAAKKLYDIGAEFQLAIDVFYGGNKQYISKNVASIDTYLINPEIDAPYFLEAYALIKKYLSSLSRIKYLHLRELSLKFDISLEYTSAVCEVIDSYSIINGYIYDGKETIRSRRLTNILYLYDHAYINSPAKLWNLKETYWSHYQNDKCSGRDLTISMEATSHFINLHELGWLRIKNDRPYIQIYIPEQSTPLTQHTHDQLYNEPLLNGGGLVNQVYRLFDQCGPMQLQHAANKFTELNPQYKQTSFYPTIVVYAMFLKLAPGVIGIQKHLKDNYIIHQARLLLLDIHHIKLFMLAKESSKHLVHYPLWDTTMEQMWCDWLLENDELNMLGNLLYCIDVKKWKLGYDSLQSWKSSKKSLAHKPFTPEITKWGSRRVDYNTLYIVLAAASVYGYTSWMHANLAVGWRLETTRIAVALAVLVHAGALNPSDNWYELHNITDSGKELFSLLHNYRYQSEILTTTGSLIKYDNDAKLSWAANFSFDELIDKIDQHFSSVNHP
;
A
#
# COMPACT_ATOMS: atom_id res chain seq x y z
N MET A 1 9.53 52.38 1.47
CA MET A 1 9.04 51.00 1.29
C MET A 1 10.11 50.21 0.57
N ILE A 2 10.48 49.04 1.07
CA ILE A 2 11.40 48.13 0.36
C ILE A 2 10.53 47.34 -0.63
N ASP A 3 10.90 47.31 -1.91
CA ASP A 3 10.19 46.52 -2.90
C ASP A 3 10.35 45.03 -2.59
N VAL A 4 9.23 44.33 -2.43
CA VAL A 4 9.22 42.93 -1.97
C VAL A 4 9.40 42.01 -3.16
N SER A 5 10.42 41.15 -3.12
CA SER A 5 10.62 40.12 -4.14
C SER A 5 9.48 39.09 -4.06
N LEU A 6 8.79 38.88 -5.18
CA LEU A 6 7.76 37.83 -5.33
C LEU A 6 8.38 36.50 -5.81
N CYS A 7 9.72 36.41 -5.84
CA CYS A 7 10.46 35.21 -6.21
C CYS A 7 11.35 34.68 -5.08
N ASP A 8 11.42 35.36 -3.93
CA ASP A 8 12.27 34.94 -2.82
C ASP A 8 11.58 33.89 -1.94
N ASP A 9 12.38 33.07 -1.26
CA ASP A 9 11.93 31.97 -0.40
C ASP A 9 10.89 32.37 0.65
N GLN A 10 10.91 33.62 1.13
CA GLN A 10 9.94 34.09 2.11
C GLN A 10 8.53 34.25 1.53
N PHE A 11 8.40 34.70 0.28
CA PHE A 11 7.10 34.75 -0.38
C PHE A 11 6.64 33.35 -0.77
N VAL A 12 7.56 32.50 -1.22
CA VAL A 12 7.25 31.10 -1.56
C VAL A 12 6.71 30.35 -0.34
N ARG A 13 7.35 30.46 0.84
CA ARG A 13 6.83 29.87 2.07
C ARG A 13 5.48 30.43 2.48
N TYR A 14 5.26 31.73 2.29
CA TYR A 14 3.97 32.35 2.58
C TYR A 14 2.89 31.82 1.64
N LEU A 15 3.20 31.69 0.35
CA LEU A 15 2.32 31.11 -0.67
C LEU A 15 2.03 29.62 -0.39
N GLU A 16 3.03 28.83 -0.02
CA GLU A 16 2.84 27.43 0.42
C GLU A 16 1.92 27.32 1.64
N SER A 17 1.98 28.31 2.54
CA SER A 17 1.17 28.31 3.77
C SER A 17 -0.26 28.83 3.59
N LYS A 18 -0.51 29.69 2.59
CA LYS A 18 -1.79 30.41 2.41
C LYS A 18 -2.49 30.11 1.09
N GLY A 19 -1.79 29.56 0.11
CA GLY A 19 -2.31 29.23 -1.21
C GLY A 19 -2.84 27.81 -1.28
N SER A 20 -3.79 27.58 -2.17
CA SER A 20 -4.25 26.24 -2.51
C SER A 20 -3.12 25.41 -3.14
N ILE A 21 -3.18 24.09 -2.94
CA ILE A 21 -2.23 23.13 -3.55
C ILE A 21 -2.11 23.35 -5.06
N ARG A 22 -3.21 23.71 -5.73
CA ARG A 22 -3.23 24.03 -7.16
C ARG A 22 -2.45 25.30 -7.49
N LEU A 23 -2.65 26.40 -6.75
CA LEU A 23 -1.90 27.64 -6.94
C LEU A 23 -0.41 27.43 -6.65
N VAL A 24 -0.09 26.77 -5.53
CA VAL A 24 1.28 26.46 -5.12
C VAL A 24 2.00 25.60 -6.18
N ASN A 25 1.41 24.48 -6.60
CA ASN A 25 2.03 23.61 -7.61
C ASN A 25 2.18 24.32 -8.96
N THR A 26 1.19 25.14 -9.35
CA THR A 26 1.24 25.90 -10.60
C THR A 26 2.33 26.96 -10.55
N TYR A 27 2.50 27.66 -9.41
CA TYR A 27 3.51 28.70 -9.20
C TYR A 27 4.92 28.13 -9.05
N MET A 28 5.07 26.97 -8.41
CA MET A 28 6.37 26.30 -8.26
C MET A 28 6.87 25.71 -9.58
N ALA A 29 6.00 25.05 -10.36
CA ALA A 29 6.35 24.60 -11.72
C ALA A 29 6.76 25.78 -12.63
N ALA A 30 6.13 26.92 -12.40
CA ALA A 30 6.42 28.19 -13.04
C ALA A 30 7.82 28.73 -12.73
N LEU A 31 8.22 28.73 -11.45
CA LEU A 31 9.55 29.14 -10.99
C LEU A 31 10.66 28.20 -11.52
N ILE A 32 10.42 26.89 -11.49
CA ILE A 32 11.38 25.86 -11.93
C ILE A 32 11.66 25.94 -13.44
N SER A 33 10.63 26.22 -14.24
CA SER A 33 10.74 26.28 -15.71
C SER A 33 11.45 27.54 -16.24
N SER A 34 11.91 28.45 -15.37
CA SER A 34 12.57 29.72 -15.74
C SER A 34 11.77 30.55 -16.76
N SER A 35 10.44 30.42 -16.76
CA SER A 35 9.60 31.07 -17.77
C SER A 35 9.69 32.60 -17.62
N PRO A 36 9.97 33.37 -18.68
CA PRO A 36 10.39 34.78 -18.58
C PRO A 36 9.24 35.77 -18.26
N ARG A 37 8.12 35.33 -17.68
CA ARG A 37 6.87 36.10 -17.59
C ARG A 37 6.19 36.14 -16.21
N TYR A 38 6.96 36.03 -15.12
CA TYR A 38 6.49 36.33 -13.74
C TYR A 38 6.92 37.71 -13.29
N TYR A 39 6.17 38.30 -12.36
CA TYR A 39 6.56 39.53 -11.69
C TYR A 39 7.64 39.24 -10.65
N LYS A 40 8.81 39.86 -10.80
CA LYS A 40 9.95 39.65 -9.90
C LYS A 40 9.80 40.39 -8.58
N SER A 41 9.03 41.47 -8.57
CA SER A 41 8.82 42.29 -7.38
C SER A 41 7.41 42.87 -7.32
N TYR A 42 6.96 43.22 -6.13
CA TYR A 42 5.63 43.78 -5.88
C TYR A 42 5.42 45.10 -6.62
N SER A 43 6.45 45.96 -6.74
CA SER A 43 6.33 47.21 -7.50
C SER A 43 6.06 46.96 -8.99
N SER A 44 6.76 45.98 -9.58
CA SER A 44 6.52 45.56 -10.97
C SER A 44 5.13 44.97 -11.17
N TYR A 45 4.60 44.32 -10.14
CA TYR A 45 3.25 43.75 -10.12
C TYR A 45 2.19 44.86 -10.14
N VAL A 46 2.25 45.79 -9.19
CA VAL A 46 1.21 46.81 -9.02
C VAL A 46 1.21 47.86 -10.14
N HIS A 47 2.35 48.05 -10.83
CA HIS A 47 2.44 48.95 -11.99
C HIS A 47 1.62 48.49 -13.20
N ASP A 48 1.38 47.19 -13.37
CA ASP A 48 0.51 46.68 -14.43
C ASP A 48 -0.95 46.71 -13.97
N SER A 49 -1.86 47.11 -14.86
CA SER A 49 -3.30 47.02 -14.58
C SER A 49 -3.73 45.56 -14.41
N GLN A 50 -4.80 45.31 -13.65
CA GLN A 50 -5.27 43.94 -13.36
C GLN A 50 -5.46 43.09 -14.65
N ASN A 51 -5.94 43.70 -15.73
CA ASN A 51 -6.08 43.04 -17.04
C ASN A 51 -4.72 42.70 -17.69
N GLN A 52 -3.70 43.52 -17.51
CA GLN A 52 -2.33 43.24 -17.97
C GLN A 52 -1.68 42.15 -17.11
N ARG A 53 -1.87 42.18 -15.79
CA ARG A 53 -1.44 41.13 -14.86
C ARG A 53 -2.04 39.78 -15.20
N PHE A 54 -3.37 39.74 -15.40
CA PHE A 54 -4.05 38.51 -15.78
C PHE A 54 -3.56 37.97 -17.13
N LYS A 55 -3.40 38.83 -18.15
CA LYS A 55 -2.89 38.41 -19.46
C LYS A 55 -1.47 37.87 -19.39
N ARG A 56 -0.60 38.43 -18.54
CA ARG A 56 0.78 37.93 -18.35
C ARG A 56 0.80 36.58 -17.64
N LEU A 57 0.05 36.44 -16.55
CA LEU A 57 0.05 35.22 -15.74
C LEU A 57 -0.77 34.07 -16.36
N LYS A 58 -1.79 34.34 -17.17
CA LYS A 58 -2.60 33.31 -17.85
C LYS A 58 -1.79 32.43 -18.83
N VAL A 59 -0.60 32.87 -19.24
CA VAL A 59 0.29 32.09 -20.11
C VAL A 59 0.91 30.91 -19.36
N ILE A 60 0.91 30.94 -18.02
CA ILE A 60 1.36 29.82 -17.18
C ILE A 60 0.35 28.67 -17.29
N PRO A 61 0.78 27.44 -17.60
CA PRO A 61 -0.11 26.29 -17.70
C PRO A 61 -0.96 26.14 -16.43
N ASN A 62 -2.27 25.96 -16.58
CA ASN A 62 -3.25 25.83 -15.49
C ASN A 62 -3.53 27.08 -14.63
N PHE A 63 -2.98 28.25 -14.98
CA PHE A 63 -3.22 29.52 -14.30
C PHE A 63 -4.47 30.23 -14.83
N GLY A 64 -5.64 29.80 -14.33
CA GLY A 64 -6.95 30.33 -14.71
C GLY A 64 -7.40 31.55 -13.89
N LEU A 65 -8.58 32.10 -14.18
CA LEU A 65 -9.13 33.30 -13.51
C LEU A 65 -9.25 33.11 -11.98
N LYS A 66 -9.67 31.91 -11.54
CA LYS A 66 -9.78 31.58 -10.11
C LYS A 66 -8.41 31.61 -9.41
N THR A 67 -7.40 31.04 -10.06
CA THR A 67 -6.01 31.02 -9.58
C THR A 67 -5.38 32.41 -9.60
N PHE A 68 -5.74 33.26 -10.57
CA PHE A 68 -5.30 34.65 -10.63
C PHE A 68 -5.88 35.50 -9.51
N ASN A 69 -7.18 35.40 -9.24
CA ASN A 69 -7.81 36.16 -8.13
C ASN A 69 -7.25 35.73 -6.77
N GLU A 70 -7.01 34.42 -6.59
CA GLU A 70 -6.37 33.89 -5.39
C GLU A 70 -4.93 34.41 -5.24
N PHE A 71 -4.17 34.46 -6.33
CA PHE A 71 -2.82 35.01 -6.34
C PHE A 71 -2.80 36.53 -6.02
N GLU A 72 -3.73 37.31 -6.57
CA GLU A 72 -3.87 38.75 -6.26
C GLU A 72 -4.09 38.95 -4.75
N CYS A 73 -5.01 38.20 -4.15
CA CYS A 73 -5.29 38.29 -2.73
C CYS A 73 -4.07 37.94 -1.87
N ILE A 74 -3.29 36.92 -2.25
CA ILE A 74 -2.10 36.51 -1.50
C ILE A 74 -0.97 37.53 -1.63
N VAL A 75 -0.75 38.10 -2.82
CA VAL A 75 0.27 39.12 -3.05
C VAL A 75 -0.01 40.38 -2.23
N GLU A 76 -1.26 40.85 -2.20
CA GLU A 76 -1.67 42.00 -1.38
C GLU A 76 -1.60 41.71 0.12
N SER A 77 -2.02 40.50 0.54
CA SER A 77 -1.94 40.07 1.94
C SER A 77 -0.50 39.94 2.41
N TYR A 78 0.40 39.43 1.57
CA TYR A 78 1.81 39.29 1.89
C TYR A 78 2.50 40.65 2.01
N TYR A 79 2.21 41.59 1.09
CA TYR A 79 2.75 42.94 1.17
C TYR A 79 2.29 43.68 2.43
N SER A 80 1.00 43.53 2.79
CA SER A 80 0.42 44.10 4.02
C SER A 80 1.07 43.48 5.26
N PHE A 81 1.17 42.15 5.32
CA PHE A 81 1.81 41.41 6.41
C PHE A 81 3.27 41.85 6.65
N ARG A 82 4.05 42.01 5.58
CA ARG A 82 5.46 42.45 5.64
C ARG A 82 5.64 43.90 6.11
N ASN A 83 4.64 44.75 5.86
CA ASN A 83 4.65 46.15 6.33
C ASN A 83 4.11 46.28 7.76
N ASP A 84 3.15 45.44 8.18
CA ASP A 84 2.58 45.44 9.53
C ASP A 84 3.55 44.85 10.59
N SER A 85 4.53 44.02 10.20
CA SER A 85 5.49 43.40 11.15
C SER A 85 6.49 44.38 11.80
N ARG A 86 6.36 45.70 11.57
CA ARG A 86 7.25 46.73 12.16
C ARG A 86 6.54 47.95 12.73
N SER A 87 5.21 47.98 12.79
CA SER A 87 4.47 49.09 13.39
C SER A 87 3.67 48.66 14.63
N ASP A 88 4.36 48.07 15.61
CA ASP A 88 3.89 48.13 17.00
C ASP A 88 4.30 49.49 17.59
N SER A 89 3.41 50.48 17.46
CA SER A 89 3.21 51.53 18.45
C SER A 89 2.02 52.42 18.09
N ASN A 90 1.02 52.36 18.98
CA ASN A 90 -0.03 53.36 19.22
C ASN A 90 -1.19 53.48 18.22
N GLY A 91 -2.39 53.09 18.67
CA GLY A 91 -3.65 53.73 18.25
C GLY A 91 -4.79 52.78 17.93
N THR A 92 -5.85 52.87 18.73
CA THR A 92 -7.16 52.17 18.66
C THR A 92 -7.88 52.29 17.30
N ARG A 93 -8.34 51.16 16.75
CA ARG A 93 -9.07 51.05 15.45
C ARG A 93 -10.61 50.93 15.60
N VAL A 94 -11.17 51.03 16.80
CA VAL A 94 -12.57 50.58 17.06
C VAL A 94 -13.66 51.66 16.87
N ASP A 95 -13.35 52.95 16.75
CA ASP A 95 -14.40 53.99 16.74
C ASP A 95 -14.79 54.56 15.35
N LYS A 96 -14.51 53.88 14.23
CA LYS A 96 -14.60 54.50 12.88
C LYS A 96 -15.74 54.07 11.92
N ILE A 97 -16.65 53.14 12.26
CA ILE A 97 -17.57 52.55 11.26
C ILE A 97 -19.05 53.04 11.36
N ASN A 98 -19.48 53.62 12.47
CA ASN A 98 -20.92 53.68 12.80
C ASN A 98 -21.76 54.83 12.19
N ASN A 99 -21.33 55.57 11.16
CA ASN A 99 -22.15 56.69 10.62
C ASN A 99 -21.96 56.99 9.11
N PHE A 100 -21.94 55.97 8.23
CA PHE A 100 -21.75 56.19 6.78
C PHE A 100 -23.04 56.06 5.96
N SER A 101 -23.53 57.15 5.35
CA SER A 101 -24.71 57.14 4.47
C SER A 101 -24.39 56.53 3.10
N LEU A 102 -25.28 55.67 2.60
CA LEU A 102 -25.20 55.15 1.22
C LEU A 102 -26.04 55.98 0.25
N ILE A 103 -27.12 56.58 0.73
CA ILE A 103 -28.07 57.32 -0.10
C ILE A 103 -27.52 58.70 -0.49
N GLU A 104 -26.70 59.30 0.37
CA GLU A 104 -26.11 60.63 0.16
C GLU A 104 -24.63 60.64 0.56
N GLY A 105 -23.84 61.54 -0.02
CA GLY A 105 -22.43 61.73 0.33
C GLY A 105 -21.45 60.95 -0.55
N ASP A 106 -20.28 60.64 0.00
CA ASP A 106 -19.14 60.24 -0.83
C ASP A 106 -19.27 58.84 -1.45
N PHE A 107 -20.07 57.92 -0.88
CA PHE A 107 -20.32 56.63 -1.53
C PHE A 107 -21.25 56.78 -2.74
N PHE A 108 -22.27 57.62 -2.61
CA PHE A 108 -23.13 58.00 -3.74
C PHE A 108 -22.30 58.64 -4.87
N THR A 109 -21.35 59.51 -4.52
CA THR A 109 -20.42 60.12 -5.48
C THR A 109 -19.46 59.09 -6.09
N TYR A 110 -18.95 58.17 -5.27
CA TYR A 110 -18.06 57.10 -5.70
C TYR A 110 -18.77 56.17 -6.69
N ILE A 111 -19.96 55.66 -6.36
CA ILE A 111 -20.68 54.71 -7.20
C ILE A 111 -21.14 55.35 -8.53
N THR A 112 -21.59 56.60 -8.51
CA THR A 112 -21.96 57.35 -9.73
C THR A 112 -20.79 57.63 -10.65
N THR A 113 -19.55 57.54 -10.15
CA THR A 113 -18.33 57.79 -10.95
C THR A 113 -17.76 56.52 -11.60
N ILE A 114 -17.84 55.37 -10.94
CA ILE A 114 -17.10 54.16 -11.37
C ILE A 114 -17.96 52.93 -11.68
N ALA A 115 -19.23 52.94 -11.32
CA ALA A 115 -20.12 51.81 -11.59
C ALA A 115 -20.59 51.79 -13.04
N THR A 116 -21.18 50.68 -13.46
CA THR A 116 -21.84 50.57 -14.76
C THR A 116 -23.03 51.53 -14.85
N VAL A 117 -23.26 52.10 -16.04
CA VAL A 117 -24.41 52.98 -16.32
C VAL A 117 -25.74 52.36 -15.89
N ARG A 118 -25.85 51.03 -15.99
CA ARG A 118 -27.03 50.28 -15.55
C ARG A 118 -27.19 50.29 -14.03
N LEU A 119 -26.12 50.06 -13.26
CA LEU A 119 -26.16 50.14 -11.81
C LEU A 119 -26.42 51.58 -11.36
N ILE A 120 -25.76 52.56 -11.98
CA ILE A 120 -25.94 54.00 -11.67
C ILE A 120 -27.40 54.41 -11.85
N ASN A 121 -28.01 54.08 -12.98
CA ASN A 121 -29.40 54.46 -13.28
C ASN A 121 -30.40 53.76 -12.33
N ALA A 122 -30.17 52.49 -12.00
CA ALA A 122 -31.06 51.76 -11.09
C ALA A 122 -30.91 52.21 -9.63
N TYR A 123 -29.67 52.48 -9.20
CA TYR A 123 -29.35 53.01 -7.89
C TYR A 123 -29.93 54.40 -7.67
N SER A 124 -29.69 55.33 -8.60
CA SER A 124 -30.21 56.70 -8.53
C SER A 124 -31.73 56.72 -8.56
N LEU A 125 -32.36 55.93 -9.45
CA LEU A 125 -33.82 55.80 -9.49
C LEU A 125 -34.38 55.29 -8.16
N SER A 126 -33.74 54.28 -7.54
CA SER A 126 -34.20 53.71 -6.27
C SER A 126 -34.10 54.68 -5.09
N ILE A 127 -33.14 55.60 -5.15
CA ILE A 127 -32.96 56.68 -4.18
C ILE A 127 -33.99 57.78 -4.41
N GLU A 128 -34.16 58.24 -5.65
CA GLU A 128 -35.17 59.24 -6.03
C GLU A 128 -36.60 58.80 -5.70
N SER A 129 -36.89 57.50 -5.85
CA SER A 129 -38.19 56.93 -5.48
C SER A 129 -38.31 56.56 -4.00
N GLY A 130 -37.27 56.78 -3.18
CA GLY A 130 -37.26 56.46 -1.74
C GLY A 130 -37.35 54.97 -1.42
N THR A 131 -37.04 54.11 -2.39
CA THR A 131 -37.19 52.64 -2.28
C THR A 131 -35.88 51.92 -1.98
N PHE A 132 -34.75 52.63 -1.86
CA PHE A 132 -33.48 52.00 -1.57
C PHE A 132 -33.50 51.39 -0.16
N PRO A 133 -33.17 50.09 0.01
CA PRO A 133 -33.47 49.36 1.24
C PRO A 133 -32.46 49.60 2.36
N TYR A 134 -31.37 50.34 2.09
CA TYR A 134 -30.25 50.53 3.00
C TYR A 134 -29.82 52.00 3.10
N PRO A 135 -30.27 52.74 4.12
CA PRO A 135 -29.88 54.14 4.27
C PRO A 135 -28.40 54.32 4.60
N THR A 136 -27.80 53.38 5.32
CA THR A 136 -26.40 53.43 5.77
C THR A 136 -25.63 52.16 5.43
N LEU A 137 -24.31 52.27 5.44
CA LEU A 137 -23.38 51.15 5.23
C LEU A 137 -23.55 50.08 6.31
N GLU A 138 -23.84 50.48 7.55
CA GLU A 138 -24.12 49.55 8.63
C GLU A 138 -25.42 48.77 8.36
N ALA A 139 -26.50 49.45 7.98
CA ALA A 139 -27.77 48.80 7.63
C ALA A 139 -27.60 47.81 6.46
N TYR A 140 -26.71 48.13 5.53
CA TYR A 140 -26.30 47.23 4.47
C TYR A 140 -25.58 45.99 5.02
N LEU A 141 -24.48 46.19 5.75
CA LEU A 141 -23.60 45.11 6.23
C LEU A 141 -24.27 44.18 7.26
N PHE A 142 -25.31 44.64 7.96
CA PHE A 142 -26.04 43.86 8.96
C PHE A 142 -26.81 42.65 8.37
N GLY A 143 -27.16 42.69 7.08
CA GLY A 143 -27.82 41.56 6.41
C GLY A 143 -26.82 40.52 5.88
N SER A 144 -27.16 39.23 5.88
CA SER A 144 -26.35 38.20 5.20
C SER A 144 -26.19 38.51 3.71
N TYR A 145 -25.09 38.05 3.10
CA TYR A 145 -24.81 38.27 1.68
C TYR A 145 -26.01 37.93 0.77
N GLU A 146 -26.67 36.80 1.02
CA GLU A 146 -27.86 36.39 0.27
C GLU A 146 -29.10 37.27 0.53
N SER A 147 -29.23 37.83 1.73
CA SER A 147 -30.31 38.77 2.08
C SER A 147 -30.10 40.12 1.38
N ARG A 148 -28.84 40.60 1.34
CA ARG A 148 -28.45 41.82 0.63
C ARG A 148 -28.69 41.69 -0.86
N LEU A 149 -28.22 40.60 -1.47
CA LEU A 149 -28.47 40.34 -2.88
C LEU A 149 -29.97 40.21 -3.19
N ARG A 150 -30.77 39.56 -2.34
CA ARG A 150 -32.23 39.48 -2.55
C ARG A 150 -32.90 40.85 -2.49
N LYS A 151 -32.58 41.67 -1.50
CA LYS A 151 -33.14 43.03 -1.35
C LYS A 151 -32.68 43.95 -2.48
N LEU A 152 -31.42 43.89 -2.89
CA LEU A 152 -30.93 44.63 -4.06
C LEU A 152 -31.62 44.16 -5.35
N ASN A 153 -31.76 42.85 -5.57
CA ASN A 153 -32.43 42.31 -6.76
C ASN A 153 -33.95 42.58 -6.77
N SER A 154 -34.55 42.99 -5.65
CA SER A 154 -35.94 43.46 -5.62
C SER A 154 -36.12 44.90 -6.09
N LEU A 155 -35.03 45.65 -6.28
CA LEU A 155 -35.09 47.01 -6.80
C LEU A 155 -35.36 47.01 -8.31
N LYS A 156 -36.21 47.94 -8.73
CA LYS A 156 -36.57 48.11 -10.13
C LYS A 156 -35.31 48.36 -10.95
N ASN A 157 -35.12 47.57 -12.00
CA ASN A 157 -33.97 47.60 -12.91
C ASN A 157 -32.61 47.11 -12.35
N ILE A 158 -32.55 46.55 -11.13
CA ILE A 158 -31.38 45.82 -10.63
C ILE A 158 -31.53 44.32 -10.93
N GLY A 159 -30.58 43.77 -11.70
CA GLY A 159 -30.46 42.32 -11.91
C GLY A 159 -29.28 41.72 -11.14
N LYS A 160 -29.14 40.39 -11.17
CA LYS A 160 -28.10 39.64 -10.44
C LYS A 160 -26.67 40.17 -10.66
N GLY A 161 -26.34 40.63 -11.88
CA GLY A 161 -25.01 41.19 -12.16
C GLY A 161 -24.77 42.53 -11.46
N SER A 162 -25.78 43.40 -11.41
CA SER A 162 -25.68 44.73 -10.79
C SER A 162 -25.67 44.65 -9.25
N SER A 163 -26.32 43.66 -8.65
CA SER A 163 -26.24 43.44 -7.19
C SER A 163 -24.89 42.87 -6.75
N LEU A 164 -24.26 42.01 -7.56
CA LEU A 164 -22.89 41.55 -7.33
C LEU A 164 -21.88 42.69 -7.51
N GLU A 165 -22.05 43.51 -8.54
CA GLU A 165 -21.23 44.71 -8.75
C GLU A 165 -21.32 45.69 -7.56
N PHE A 166 -22.52 45.89 -7.01
CA PHE A 166 -22.73 46.72 -5.82
C PHE A 166 -21.99 46.16 -4.59
N GLU A 167 -22.03 44.84 -4.35
CA GLU A 167 -21.28 44.17 -3.28
C GLU A 167 -19.76 44.39 -3.43
N GLU A 168 -19.23 44.22 -4.63
CA GLU A 168 -17.80 44.42 -4.89
C GLU A 168 -17.37 45.88 -4.68
N LEU A 169 -18.21 46.84 -5.07
CA LEU A 169 -17.94 48.26 -4.89
C LEU A 169 -17.98 48.68 -3.42
N ILE A 170 -18.91 48.15 -2.62
CA ILE A 170 -18.93 48.33 -1.16
C ILE A 170 -17.66 47.73 -0.55
N HIS A 171 -17.29 46.51 -0.94
CA HIS A 171 -16.08 45.86 -0.43
C HIS A 171 -14.83 46.68 -0.75
N LYS A 172 -14.74 47.25 -1.95
CA LYS A 172 -13.64 48.17 -2.32
C LYS A 172 -13.68 49.46 -1.53
N TYR A 173 -14.87 50.04 -1.33
CA TYR A 173 -15.05 51.32 -0.66
C TYR A 173 -14.73 51.29 0.84
N VAL A 174 -15.10 50.20 1.53
CA VAL A 174 -14.84 50.03 2.97
C VAL A 174 -13.35 49.85 3.28
N ASN A 175 -12.58 49.35 2.31
CA ASN A 175 -11.19 48.95 2.52
C ASN A 175 -10.14 50.05 2.18
N PHE A 176 -10.54 51.28 1.83
CA PHE A 176 -9.63 52.42 1.60
C PHE A 176 -9.88 53.57 2.61
N PRO A 177 -8.96 53.90 3.53
CA PRO A 177 -9.18 54.89 4.59
C PRO A 177 -8.46 56.21 4.27
N ASP A 178 -9.18 57.26 3.91
CA ASP A 178 -8.65 58.62 4.06
C ASP A 178 -9.81 59.62 4.19
N ARG A 179 -10.25 59.91 5.44
CA ARG A 179 -11.13 61.07 5.73
C ARG A 179 -10.97 61.71 7.11
N PRO A 180 -11.22 63.04 7.22
CA PRO A 180 -11.35 63.76 8.48
C PRO A 180 -12.75 63.60 9.12
N LYS A 181 -12.77 63.83 10.44
CA LYS A 181 -13.78 63.44 11.43
C LYS A 181 -15.07 64.28 11.42
N GLN A 182 -16.18 63.69 11.88
CA GLN A 182 -17.12 64.33 12.83
C GLN A 182 -18.02 63.32 13.58
N GLU A 183 -18.53 63.75 14.75
CA GLU A 183 -19.05 62.98 15.89
C GLU A 183 -20.55 62.58 15.81
N GLY A 184 -20.95 61.52 16.55
CA GLY A 184 -22.31 61.41 17.14
C GLY A 184 -22.98 60.01 17.27
N HIS A 185 -22.81 59.36 18.43
CA HIS A 185 -23.61 58.33 19.17
C HIS A 185 -24.01 56.91 18.59
N PRO A 186 -24.08 55.83 19.43
CA PRO A 186 -23.88 54.41 19.00
C PRO A 186 -25.08 53.41 19.09
N PRO A 187 -25.07 52.27 18.35
CA PRO A 187 -25.98 51.10 18.51
C PRO A 187 -25.34 49.86 19.21
N ALA A 188 -26.15 48.81 19.42
CA ALA A 188 -25.92 47.61 20.28
C ALA A 188 -24.86 46.59 19.77
N PRO A 189 -24.27 45.73 20.64
CA PRO A 189 -23.04 44.98 20.34
C PRO A 189 -23.24 43.71 19.46
N VAL A 190 -22.31 43.50 18.52
CA VAL A 190 -22.16 42.30 17.66
C VAL A 190 -20.93 41.50 18.13
N TYR A 191 -21.03 40.18 18.29
CA TYR A 191 -19.94 39.29 18.71
C TYR A 191 -19.39 38.51 17.50
N ASN A 192 -18.06 38.47 17.32
CA ASN A 192 -17.40 37.93 16.12
C ASN A 192 -16.61 36.63 16.37
N ASP A 193 -16.49 36.20 17.62
CA ASP A 193 -15.76 35.00 18.05
C ASP A 193 -16.31 34.48 19.39
N VAL A 194 -15.91 33.27 19.80
CA VAL A 194 -16.38 32.65 21.05
C VAL A 194 -15.95 33.49 22.25
N ASP A 195 -14.77 34.11 22.21
CA ASP A 195 -14.23 34.93 23.30
C ASP A 195 -15.08 36.17 23.55
N SER A 196 -15.47 36.90 22.50
CA SER A 196 -16.36 38.06 22.58
C SER A 196 -17.76 37.66 23.08
N LEU A 197 -18.26 36.50 22.66
CA LEU A 197 -19.53 35.97 23.17
C LEU A 197 -19.42 35.55 24.65
N LEU A 198 -18.30 34.97 25.08
CA LEU A 198 -18.09 34.61 26.49
C LEU A 198 -18.06 35.85 27.40
N LEU A 199 -17.56 37.00 26.92
CA LEU A 199 -17.56 38.26 27.67
C LEU A 199 -18.96 38.79 28.02
N THR A 200 -20.02 38.27 27.39
CA THR A 200 -21.42 38.56 27.78
C THR A 200 -21.80 37.94 29.13
N LEU A 201 -21.12 36.87 29.53
CA LEU A 201 -21.33 36.22 30.82
C LEU A 201 -20.66 37.07 31.90
N LYS A 202 -21.45 37.57 32.85
CA LYS A 202 -20.91 38.41 33.94
C LYS A 202 -20.49 37.58 35.15
N GLY A 203 -19.35 37.97 35.75
CA GLY A 203 -18.90 37.48 37.05
C GLY A 203 -18.71 35.96 37.12
N ASN A 204 -19.44 35.31 38.03
CA ASN A 204 -19.28 33.87 38.27
C ASN A 204 -19.79 33.00 37.11
N LEU A 205 -20.65 33.51 36.22
CA LEU A 205 -21.11 32.76 35.04
C LEU A 205 -19.95 32.47 34.08
N TYR A 206 -19.14 33.49 33.80
CA TYR A 206 -17.93 33.40 32.95
C TYR A 206 -16.90 32.44 33.55
N LYS A 207 -16.58 32.63 34.84
CA LYS A 207 -15.61 31.78 35.55
C LYS A 207 -16.03 30.31 35.58
N VAL A 208 -17.32 30.04 35.80
CA VAL A 208 -17.85 28.67 35.80
C VAL A 208 -17.67 28.02 34.42
N ILE A 209 -17.91 28.73 33.32
CA ILE A 209 -17.69 28.19 31.97
C ILE A 209 -16.20 27.94 31.69
N ILE A 210 -15.31 28.90 31.98
CA ILE A 210 -13.87 28.71 31.78
C ILE A 210 -13.35 27.47 32.50
N TYR A 211 -13.60 27.35 33.80
CA TYR A 211 -13.08 26.23 34.59
C TYR A 211 -13.76 24.90 34.24
N ARG A 212 -15.06 24.93 33.88
CA ARG A 212 -15.81 23.70 33.59
C ARG A 212 -15.37 23.03 32.28
N TYR A 213 -14.97 23.82 31.30
CA TYR A 213 -14.53 23.34 29.98
C TYR A 213 -13.00 23.31 29.83
N GLY A 214 -12.26 24.07 30.65
CA GLY A 214 -10.80 24.15 30.56
C GLY A 214 -10.33 25.10 29.46
N LEU A 215 -10.99 26.27 29.33
CA LEU A 215 -10.62 27.29 28.34
C LEU A 215 -9.38 28.08 28.80
N TYR A 216 -8.61 28.64 27.88
CA TYR A 216 -7.42 29.46 28.15
C TYR A 216 -6.40 28.75 29.06
N ASP A 217 -5.97 27.54 28.67
CA ASP A 217 -5.00 26.70 29.38
C ASP A 217 -5.40 26.27 30.80
N ASN A 218 -6.67 26.43 31.18
CA ASN A 218 -7.17 25.89 32.44
C ASN A 218 -7.41 24.38 32.33
N ALA A 219 -7.16 23.65 33.42
CA ALA A 219 -7.60 22.26 33.51
C ALA A 219 -9.13 22.18 33.64
N ARG A 220 -9.71 21.13 33.08
CA ARG A 220 -11.15 20.87 33.20
C ARG A 220 -11.52 20.49 34.63
N GLU A 221 -12.32 21.31 35.30
CA GLU A 221 -12.71 21.11 36.70
C GLU A 221 -14.10 20.49 36.87
N THR A 222 -14.30 19.80 37.99
CA THR A 222 -15.61 19.28 38.42
C THR A 222 -16.43 20.38 39.09
N LEU A 223 -17.76 20.23 39.12
CA LEU A 223 -18.64 21.19 39.80
C LEU A 223 -18.31 21.36 41.29
N ALA A 224 -17.78 20.32 41.94
CA ALA A 224 -17.37 20.38 43.34
C ALA A 224 -16.09 21.21 43.52
N SER A 225 -15.08 20.97 42.67
CA SER A 225 -13.80 21.71 42.70
C SER A 225 -14.00 23.20 42.35
N ILE A 226 -14.85 23.50 41.37
CA ILE A 226 -15.23 24.89 41.05
C ILE A 226 -15.97 25.53 42.23
N GLY A 227 -16.81 24.76 42.93
CA GLY A 227 -17.55 25.23 44.10
C GLY A 227 -16.62 25.63 45.24
N GLU A 228 -15.62 24.79 45.53
CA GLU A 228 -14.57 25.08 46.49
C GLU A 228 -13.77 26.34 46.08
N ARG A 229 -13.31 26.39 44.82
CA ARG A 229 -12.56 27.53 44.25
C ARG A 229 -13.32 28.86 44.35
N LEU A 230 -14.63 28.83 44.09
CA LEU A 230 -15.48 30.02 44.09
C LEU A 230 -16.20 30.24 45.43
N SER A 231 -15.93 29.41 46.45
CA SER A 231 -16.60 29.44 47.77
C SER A 231 -18.13 29.40 47.68
N ILE A 232 -18.66 28.56 46.80
CA ILE A 232 -20.11 28.33 46.59
C ILE A 232 -20.44 26.84 46.54
N THR A 233 -21.68 26.47 46.82
CA THR A 233 -22.07 25.04 46.80
C THR A 233 -22.01 24.46 45.39
N ARG A 234 -21.73 23.16 45.29
CA ARG A 234 -21.78 22.40 44.02
C ARG A 234 -23.08 22.63 43.24
N GLU A 235 -24.21 22.66 43.94
CA GLU A 235 -25.53 22.88 43.33
C GLU A 235 -25.65 24.32 42.80
N ARG A 236 -25.08 25.30 43.49
CA ARG A 236 -25.01 26.67 42.99
C ARG A 236 -24.16 26.80 41.72
N VAL A 237 -23.03 26.09 41.64
CA VAL A 237 -22.21 26.02 40.41
C VAL A 237 -23.02 25.43 39.25
N ARG A 238 -23.78 24.34 39.49
CA ARG A 238 -24.64 23.72 38.48
C ARG A 238 -25.69 24.70 37.94
N GLN A 239 -26.35 25.44 38.83
CA GLN A 239 -27.32 26.48 38.43
C GLN A 239 -26.67 27.57 37.58
N LEU A 240 -25.50 28.05 37.98
CA LEU A 240 -24.74 29.06 37.23
C LEU A 240 -24.32 28.53 35.85
N GLN A 241 -23.88 27.27 35.74
CA GLN A 241 -23.57 26.65 34.44
C GLN A 241 -24.81 26.63 33.52
N ILE A 242 -25.97 26.22 34.04
CA ILE A 242 -27.21 26.17 33.25
C ILE A 242 -27.61 27.56 32.77
N ILE A 243 -27.53 28.57 33.64
CA ILE A 243 -27.83 29.96 33.30
C ILE A 243 -26.86 30.46 32.22
N ALA A 244 -25.57 30.17 32.37
CA ALA A 244 -24.55 30.57 31.40
C ALA A 244 -24.79 29.92 30.02
N LEU A 245 -25.00 28.60 29.97
CA LEU A 245 -25.29 27.88 28.71
C LEU A 245 -26.59 28.40 28.05
N LYS A 246 -27.63 28.70 28.83
CA LYS A 246 -28.88 29.28 28.30
C LYS A 246 -28.67 30.68 27.74
N THR A 247 -27.82 31.48 28.38
CA THR A 247 -27.46 32.83 27.92
C THR A 247 -26.69 32.74 26.60
N LEU A 248 -25.65 31.90 26.54
CA LEU A 248 -24.88 31.69 25.31
C LEU A 248 -25.75 31.14 24.16
N ARG A 249 -26.70 30.23 24.44
CA ARG A 249 -27.61 29.66 23.44
C ARG A 249 -28.55 30.68 22.81
N SER A 250 -28.80 31.82 23.47
CA SER A 250 -29.71 32.84 22.93
C SER A 250 -29.18 33.46 21.63
N GLU A 251 -27.85 33.44 21.42
CA GLU A 251 -27.19 33.87 20.20
C GLU A 251 -27.18 32.75 19.15
N LYS A 252 -28.37 32.31 18.73
CA LYS A 252 -28.54 31.14 17.85
C LYS A 252 -27.76 31.28 16.52
N MET A 253 -27.83 32.45 15.89
CA MET A 253 -27.21 32.70 14.58
C MET A 253 -25.68 32.61 14.63
N PHE A 254 -25.06 33.00 15.75
CA PHE A 254 -23.62 32.83 15.96
C PHE A 254 -23.24 31.35 15.94
N TRP A 255 -23.95 30.52 16.72
CA TRP A 255 -23.66 29.10 16.81
C TRP A 255 -24.00 28.33 15.53
N ASP A 256 -25.06 28.73 14.81
CA ASP A 256 -25.35 28.19 13.47
C ASP A 256 -24.12 28.39 12.55
N ASN A 257 -23.62 29.63 12.42
CA ASN A 257 -22.43 29.93 11.60
C ASN A 257 -21.16 29.22 12.12
N TYR A 258 -20.97 29.16 13.44
CA TYR A 258 -19.83 28.49 14.05
C TYR A 258 -19.79 26.99 13.70
N PHE A 259 -20.94 26.32 13.71
CA PHE A 259 -21.00 24.91 13.29
C PHE A 259 -20.82 24.74 11.77
N ASP A 260 -21.31 25.66 10.95
CA ASP A 260 -21.06 25.64 9.51
C ASP A 260 -19.55 25.74 9.19
N GLU A 261 -18.82 26.60 9.91
CA GLU A 261 -17.38 26.80 9.72
C GLU A 261 -16.51 25.69 10.34
N HIS A 262 -16.92 25.12 11.47
CA HIS A 262 -16.06 24.23 12.27
C HIS A 262 -16.53 22.76 12.34
N SER A 263 -17.69 22.40 11.77
CA SER A 263 -18.23 21.03 11.77
C SER A 263 -17.21 19.95 11.39
N VAL A 264 -16.48 20.16 10.30
CA VAL A 264 -15.43 19.23 9.82
C VAL A 264 -14.36 19.00 10.89
N SER A 265 -13.89 20.07 11.54
CA SER A 265 -12.86 19.99 12.58
C SER A 265 -13.40 19.30 13.84
N ILE A 266 -14.64 19.62 14.22
CA ILE A 266 -15.33 19.01 15.37
C ILE A 266 -15.45 17.51 15.16
N ASN A 267 -15.96 17.09 14.00
CA ASN A 267 -16.16 15.69 13.67
C ASN A 267 -14.83 14.94 13.54
N ASN A 268 -13.84 15.51 12.87
CA ASN A 268 -12.53 14.87 12.77
C ASN A 268 -11.87 14.66 14.15
N GLN A 269 -12.01 15.59 15.09
CA GLN A 269 -11.51 15.37 16.46
C GLN A 269 -12.35 14.34 17.22
N LEU A 270 -13.69 14.42 17.16
CA LEU A 270 -14.60 13.48 17.83
C LEU A 270 -14.37 12.03 17.38
N PHE A 271 -13.98 11.83 16.12
CA PHE A 271 -13.77 10.51 15.53
C PHE A 271 -12.28 10.14 15.38
N ASP A 272 -11.34 10.96 15.85
CA ASP A 272 -9.89 10.72 15.69
C ASP A 272 -9.51 10.47 14.22
N HIS A 273 -10.08 11.27 13.32
CA HIS A 273 -9.96 11.16 11.86
C HIS A 273 -10.44 9.83 11.25
N LYS A 274 -11.16 9.00 12.02
CA LYS A 274 -11.72 7.73 11.53
C LYS A 274 -13.06 7.92 10.86
N PHE A 275 -13.39 6.99 9.99
CA PHE A 275 -14.67 6.94 9.29
C PHE A 275 -15.79 6.45 10.21
N ALA A 276 -15.46 5.59 11.18
CA ALA A 276 -16.39 5.11 12.20
C ALA A 276 -15.67 4.81 13.52
N ALA A 277 -16.38 4.92 14.64
CA ALA A 277 -15.83 4.65 15.97
C ALA A 277 -16.88 4.09 16.94
N LYS A 278 -16.46 3.19 17.84
CA LYS A 278 -17.30 2.68 18.94
C LYS A 278 -17.54 3.71 20.05
N LYS A 279 -16.63 4.66 20.19
CA LYS A 279 -16.66 5.73 21.19
C LYS A 279 -16.13 7.01 20.57
N LEU A 280 -16.69 8.13 20.98
CA LEU A 280 -16.18 9.44 20.61
C LEU A 280 -14.97 9.80 21.48
N TYR A 281 -14.04 10.52 20.89
CA TYR A 281 -12.82 11.02 21.53
C TYR A 281 -13.06 12.39 22.16
N ASP A 282 -12.18 12.75 23.10
CA ASP A 282 -12.17 14.09 23.67
C ASP A 282 -11.77 15.11 22.60
N ILE A 283 -12.39 16.29 22.69
CA ILE A 283 -12.19 17.39 21.73
C ILE A 283 -11.77 18.66 22.45
N GLY A 284 -11.31 19.64 21.68
CA GLY A 284 -10.99 20.97 22.19
C GLY A 284 -12.12 21.56 23.05
N ALA A 285 -11.73 22.24 24.14
CA ALA A 285 -12.65 22.80 25.13
C ALA A 285 -13.72 23.72 24.50
N GLU A 286 -13.32 24.51 23.49
CA GLU A 286 -14.19 25.39 22.72
C GLU A 286 -15.26 24.61 21.92
N PHE A 287 -14.85 23.54 21.23
CA PHE A 287 -15.78 22.67 20.50
C PHE A 287 -16.73 21.93 21.44
N GLN A 288 -16.24 21.46 22.59
CA GLN A 288 -17.10 20.83 23.60
C GLN A 288 -18.12 21.81 24.18
N LEU A 289 -17.73 23.08 24.38
CA LEU A 289 -18.65 24.15 24.77
C LEU A 289 -19.69 24.38 23.68
N ALA A 290 -19.29 24.48 22.41
CA ALA A 290 -20.20 24.68 21.28
C ALA A 290 -21.27 23.58 21.20
N ILE A 291 -20.89 22.31 21.36
CA ILE A 291 -21.83 21.17 21.38
C ILE A 291 -22.82 21.28 22.55
N ASP A 292 -22.34 21.63 23.75
CA ASP A 292 -23.19 21.75 24.93
C ASP A 292 -24.15 22.94 24.82
N VAL A 293 -23.69 24.06 24.25
CA VAL A 293 -24.52 25.24 24.03
C VAL A 293 -25.57 24.97 22.96
N PHE A 294 -25.20 24.51 21.77
CA PHE A 294 -26.12 24.40 20.64
C PHE A 294 -27.03 23.16 20.71
N TYR A 295 -26.43 21.99 20.93
CA TYR A 295 -27.16 20.71 20.92
C TYR A 295 -27.68 20.32 22.31
N GLY A 296 -27.10 20.86 23.38
CA GLY A 296 -27.42 20.46 24.76
C GLY A 296 -26.61 19.26 25.24
N GLY A 297 -25.55 18.90 24.53
CA GLY A 297 -24.59 17.86 24.89
C GLY A 297 -24.39 16.79 23.83
N ASN A 298 -23.38 15.96 24.05
CA ASN A 298 -22.94 14.92 23.10
C ASN A 298 -24.07 13.93 22.75
N LYS A 299 -24.97 13.60 23.69
CA LYS A 299 -26.09 12.68 23.41
C LYS A 299 -27.04 13.23 22.35
N GLN A 300 -27.41 14.50 22.48
CA GLN A 300 -28.31 15.17 21.54
C GLN A 300 -27.62 15.41 20.18
N TYR A 301 -26.33 15.74 20.20
CA TYR A 301 -25.52 15.85 18.98
C TYR A 301 -25.54 14.55 18.17
N ILE A 302 -25.20 13.43 18.82
CA ILE A 302 -25.19 12.10 18.19
C ILE A 302 -26.56 11.79 17.59
N SER A 303 -27.64 11.93 18.37
CA SER A 303 -28.99 11.57 17.90
C SER A 303 -29.48 12.34 16.67
N LYS A 304 -28.91 13.53 16.41
CA LYS A 304 -29.33 14.40 15.30
C LYS A 304 -28.44 14.28 14.07
N ASN A 305 -27.14 14.10 14.27
CA ASN A 305 -26.15 14.28 13.20
C ASN A 305 -25.36 13.01 12.86
N VAL A 306 -25.43 11.98 13.70
CA VAL A 306 -24.54 10.81 13.60
C VAL A 306 -25.36 9.57 13.27
N ALA A 307 -25.09 8.98 12.10
CA ALA A 307 -25.62 7.66 11.76
C ALA A 307 -24.90 6.56 12.57
N SER A 308 -25.56 5.42 12.76
CA SER A 308 -24.99 4.30 13.51
C SER A 308 -25.18 2.97 12.79
N ILE A 309 -24.23 2.07 12.97
CA ILE A 309 -24.33 0.68 12.52
C ILE A 309 -23.77 -0.26 13.58
N ASP A 310 -24.57 -1.25 13.98
CA ASP A 310 -24.28 -2.13 15.12
C ASP A 310 -23.88 -1.33 16.38
N THR A 311 -22.61 -1.38 16.78
CA THR A 311 -22.05 -0.63 17.93
C THR A 311 -21.18 0.56 17.52
N TYR A 312 -21.09 0.85 16.22
CA TYR A 312 -20.26 1.92 15.67
C TYR A 312 -21.10 3.14 15.31
N LEU A 313 -20.53 4.30 15.57
CA LEU A 313 -20.99 5.60 15.11
C LEU A 313 -20.23 5.95 13.83
N ILE A 314 -20.93 6.48 12.83
CA ILE A 314 -20.36 6.86 11.53
C ILE A 314 -20.04 8.36 11.56
N ASN A 315 -18.83 8.72 11.14
CA ASN A 315 -18.39 10.10 11.08
C ASN A 315 -19.30 10.89 10.11
N PRO A 316 -19.93 12.01 10.53
CA PRO A 316 -20.82 12.79 9.67
C PRO A 316 -20.15 13.36 8.41
N GLU A 317 -18.83 13.44 8.39
CA GLU A 317 -18.06 13.94 7.24
C GLU A 317 -17.99 12.96 6.06
N ILE A 318 -18.46 11.72 6.24
CA ILE A 318 -18.54 10.74 5.15
C ILE A 318 -19.98 10.50 4.71
N ASP A 319 -20.16 10.07 3.47
CA ASP A 319 -21.47 9.72 2.92
C ASP A 319 -21.99 8.44 3.59
N ALA A 320 -22.79 8.64 4.65
CA ALA A 320 -23.32 7.54 5.46
C ALA A 320 -24.18 6.56 4.64
N PRO A 321 -25.10 6.98 3.75
CA PRO A 321 -25.78 6.07 2.82
C PRO A 321 -24.81 5.18 2.03
N TYR A 322 -23.79 5.78 1.40
CA TYR A 322 -22.79 5.02 0.63
C TYR A 322 -21.99 4.05 1.52
N PHE A 323 -21.59 4.47 2.72
CA PHE A 323 -20.87 3.63 3.68
C PHE A 323 -21.70 2.43 4.15
N LEU A 324 -23.00 2.64 4.43
CA LEU A 324 -23.93 1.59 4.86
C LEU A 324 -24.19 0.58 3.73
N GLU A 325 -24.30 1.04 2.49
CA GLU A 325 -24.44 0.17 1.31
C GLU A 325 -23.19 -0.69 1.11
N ALA A 326 -22.01 -0.06 1.14
CA ALA A 326 -20.71 -0.75 1.07
C ALA A 326 -20.58 -1.82 2.17
N TYR A 327 -20.96 -1.48 3.41
CA TYR A 327 -21.00 -2.41 4.53
C TYR A 327 -21.92 -3.61 4.25
N ALA A 328 -23.14 -3.39 3.76
CA ALA A 328 -24.07 -4.47 3.50
C ALA A 328 -23.54 -5.43 2.42
N LEU A 329 -22.96 -4.90 1.34
CA LEU A 329 -22.36 -5.69 0.25
C LEU A 329 -21.17 -6.51 0.74
N ILE A 330 -20.20 -5.86 1.40
CA ILE A 330 -18.98 -6.51 1.88
C ILE A 330 -19.31 -7.54 2.96
N LYS A 331 -20.12 -7.20 3.96
CA LYS A 331 -20.51 -8.13 5.03
C LYS A 331 -21.20 -9.37 4.48
N LYS A 332 -22.14 -9.20 3.55
CA LYS A 332 -22.84 -10.32 2.87
C LYS A 332 -21.85 -11.22 2.13
N TYR A 333 -20.91 -10.64 1.40
CA TYR A 333 -19.89 -11.41 0.68
C TYR A 333 -18.97 -12.16 1.63
N LEU A 334 -18.42 -11.49 2.64
CA LEU A 334 -17.52 -12.13 3.60
C LEU A 334 -18.21 -13.26 4.37
N SER A 335 -19.50 -13.09 4.71
CA SER A 335 -20.31 -14.12 5.37
C SER A 335 -20.64 -15.31 4.45
N SER A 336 -20.55 -15.14 3.12
CA SER A 336 -20.76 -16.23 2.16
C SER A 336 -19.53 -17.12 1.97
N LEU A 337 -18.36 -16.66 2.41
CA LEU A 337 -17.12 -17.41 2.29
C LEU A 337 -17.01 -18.42 3.45
N SER A 338 -16.95 -19.72 3.11
CA SER A 338 -16.91 -20.81 4.09
C SER A 338 -15.69 -20.73 5.03
N ARG A 339 -14.59 -20.09 4.59
CA ARG A 339 -13.42 -19.78 5.42
C ARG A 339 -12.58 -18.65 4.82
N ILE A 340 -12.58 -17.48 5.43
CA ILE A 340 -11.67 -16.39 5.05
C ILE A 340 -10.37 -16.58 5.81
N LYS A 341 -9.34 -17.13 5.15
CA LYS A 341 -8.03 -17.21 5.78
C LYS A 341 -7.28 -15.89 5.67
N TYR A 342 -7.12 -15.30 4.48
CA TYR A 342 -6.42 -14.01 4.28
C TYR A 342 -6.86 -13.38 2.95
N LEU A 343 -7.83 -12.47 2.94
CA LEU A 343 -8.31 -11.80 1.73
C LEU A 343 -7.73 -10.38 1.64
N HIS A 344 -7.10 -10.01 0.52
CA HIS A 344 -6.54 -8.67 0.38
C HIS A 344 -7.65 -7.62 0.17
N LEU A 345 -7.58 -6.48 0.85
CA LEU A 345 -8.60 -5.41 0.77
C LEU A 345 -8.82 -4.91 -0.67
N ARG A 346 -7.75 -4.85 -1.47
CA ARG A 346 -7.85 -4.47 -2.89
C ARG A 346 -8.72 -5.41 -3.71
N GLU A 347 -8.79 -6.70 -3.37
CA GLU A 347 -9.68 -7.64 -4.06
C GLU A 347 -11.15 -7.27 -3.83
N LEU A 348 -11.50 -6.85 -2.60
CA LEU A 348 -12.85 -6.37 -2.29
C LEU A 348 -13.13 -5.02 -2.96
N SER A 349 -12.17 -4.09 -2.88
CA SER A 349 -12.27 -2.77 -3.52
C SER A 349 -12.55 -2.89 -5.02
N LEU A 350 -11.80 -3.73 -5.73
CA LEU A 350 -12.01 -3.98 -7.16
C LEU A 350 -13.33 -4.73 -7.44
N LYS A 351 -13.70 -5.70 -6.60
CA LYS A 351 -14.90 -6.51 -6.79
C LYS A 351 -16.18 -5.69 -6.68
N PHE A 352 -16.21 -4.72 -5.76
CA PHE A 352 -17.39 -3.92 -5.47
C PHE A 352 -17.31 -2.48 -5.99
N ASP A 353 -16.23 -2.12 -6.67
CA ASP A 353 -15.97 -0.75 -7.16
C ASP A 353 -16.06 0.30 -6.03
N ILE A 354 -15.44 -0.01 -4.89
CA ILE A 354 -15.38 0.84 -3.70
C ILE A 354 -13.93 1.27 -3.51
N SER A 355 -13.69 2.52 -3.12
CA SER A 355 -12.33 2.99 -2.82
C SER A 355 -11.66 2.13 -1.73
N LEU A 356 -10.33 2.04 -1.76
CA LEU A 356 -9.60 1.20 -0.80
C LEU A 356 -9.78 1.71 0.63
N GLU A 357 -9.86 3.03 0.80
CA GLU A 357 -10.09 3.71 2.08
C GLU A 357 -11.46 3.31 2.68
N TYR A 358 -12.53 3.38 1.88
CA TYR A 358 -13.87 2.95 2.33
C TYR A 358 -13.92 1.45 2.58
N THR A 359 -13.28 0.65 1.74
CA THR A 359 -13.22 -0.80 1.91
C THR A 359 -12.55 -1.18 3.23
N SER A 360 -11.41 -0.54 3.55
CA SER A 360 -10.72 -0.74 4.83
C SER A 360 -11.62 -0.35 6.00
N ALA A 361 -12.18 0.86 5.99
CA ALA A 361 -13.01 1.36 7.06
C ALA A 361 -14.26 0.51 7.30
N VAL A 362 -14.91 0.04 6.23
CA VAL A 362 -16.06 -0.88 6.32
C VAL A 362 -15.65 -2.19 6.98
N CYS A 363 -14.52 -2.77 6.58
CA CYS A 363 -14.04 -4.02 7.14
C CYS A 363 -13.64 -3.89 8.63
N GLU A 364 -13.12 -2.74 9.06
CA GLU A 364 -12.81 -2.46 10.47
C GLU A 364 -14.06 -2.45 11.37
N VAL A 365 -15.22 -2.09 10.81
CA VAL A 365 -16.51 -2.06 11.53
C VAL A 365 -17.11 -3.46 11.67
N ILE A 366 -16.65 -4.44 10.89
CA ILE A 366 -17.14 -5.83 10.96
C ILE A 366 -16.32 -6.59 12.02
N ASP A 367 -16.81 -6.59 13.26
CA ASP A 367 -16.14 -7.16 14.45
C ASP A 367 -15.70 -8.64 14.32
N SER A 368 -16.22 -9.39 13.36
CA SER A 368 -15.84 -10.78 13.10
C SER A 368 -14.45 -10.94 12.46
N TYR A 369 -13.89 -9.86 11.91
CA TYR A 369 -12.64 -9.92 11.16
C TYR A 369 -11.60 -8.94 11.70
N SER A 370 -10.34 -9.31 11.51
CA SER A 370 -9.20 -8.43 11.79
C SER A 370 -8.50 -8.06 10.49
N ILE A 371 -7.89 -6.87 10.47
CA ILE A 371 -7.11 -6.38 9.33
C ILE A 371 -5.64 -6.23 9.75
N ILE A 372 -4.72 -6.84 9.00
CA ILE A 372 -3.27 -6.66 9.18
C ILE A 372 -2.63 -6.51 7.80
N ASN A 373 -1.80 -5.48 7.61
CA ASN A 373 -1.07 -5.20 6.36
C ASN A 373 -1.95 -5.28 5.10
N GLY A 374 -3.20 -4.78 5.18
CA GLY A 374 -4.12 -4.80 4.05
C GLY A 374 -4.85 -6.13 3.80
N TYR A 375 -4.70 -7.11 4.69
CA TYR A 375 -5.37 -8.42 4.62
C TYR A 375 -6.41 -8.59 5.72
N ILE A 376 -7.59 -9.07 5.33
CA ILE A 376 -8.68 -9.47 6.22
C ILE A 376 -8.54 -10.95 6.54
N TYR A 377 -8.67 -11.32 7.81
CA TYR A 377 -8.75 -12.71 8.23
C TYR A 377 -9.73 -12.92 9.38
N ASP A 378 -10.19 -14.15 9.52
CA ASP A 378 -11.11 -14.59 10.57
C ASP A 378 -10.42 -14.70 11.95
N GLY A 379 -11.02 -14.09 12.97
CA GLY A 379 -10.59 -14.18 14.36
C GLY A 379 -9.57 -13.12 14.79
N LYS A 380 -8.94 -13.36 15.95
CA LYS A 380 -7.96 -12.44 16.56
C LYS A 380 -6.57 -12.61 15.97
N GLU A 381 -5.78 -11.54 16.00
CA GLU A 381 -4.37 -11.59 15.65
C GLU A 381 -3.60 -12.63 16.47
N THR A 382 -2.90 -13.51 15.75
CA THR A 382 -1.93 -14.45 16.29
C THR A 382 -0.54 -14.17 15.72
N ILE A 383 0.51 -14.70 16.34
CA ILE A 383 1.87 -14.61 15.80
C ILE A 383 1.95 -15.18 14.38
N ARG A 384 1.20 -16.27 14.11
CA ARG A 384 1.17 -16.91 12.78
C ARG A 384 0.46 -16.05 11.74
N SER A 385 -0.68 -15.45 12.08
CA SER A 385 -1.41 -14.57 11.16
C SER A 385 -0.61 -13.31 10.83
N ARG A 386 0.08 -12.74 11.83
CA ARG A 386 1.02 -11.63 11.63
C ARG A 386 2.18 -12.02 10.72
N ARG A 387 2.84 -13.16 10.97
CA ARG A 387 3.93 -13.68 10.12
C ARG A 387 3.48 -13.91 8.67
N LEU A 388 2.31 -14.52 8.47
CA LEU A 388 1.79 -14.77 7.14
C LEU A 388 1.49 -13.47 6.37
N THR A 389 0.80 -12.52 7.00
CA THR A 389 0.51 -11.21 6.38
C THR A 389 1.77 -10.39 6.13
N ASN A 390 2.77 -10.48 7.01
CA ASN A 390 4.11 -9.95 6.77
C ASN A 390 4.78 -10.56 5.54
N ILE A 391 4.74 -11.89 5.36
CA ILE A 391 5.29 -12.56 4.17
C ILE A 391 4.55 -12.09 2.91
N LEU A 392 3.22 -12.09 2.93
CA LEU A 392 2.39 -11.63 1.81
C LEU A 392 2.73 -10.20 1.39
N TYR A 393 2.87 -9.30 2.36
CA TYR A 393 3.32 -7.92 2.15
C TYR A 393 4.67 -7.85 1.42
N LEU A 394 5.64 -8.70 1.81
CA LEU A 394 6.96 -8.73 1.15
C LEU A 394 6.88 -9.17 -0.31
N TYR A 395 5.98 -10.09 -0.65
CA TYR A 395 5.73 -10.48 -2.05
C TYR A 395 4.95 -9.41 -2.83
N ASP A 396 3.99 -8.73 -2.19
CA ASP A 396 3.19 -7.68 -2.83
C ASP A 396 4.00 -6.44 -3.20
N HIS A 397 4.96 -6.08 -2.34
CA HIS A 397 5.88 -4.98 -2.58
C HIS A 397 7.18 -5.41 -3.26
N ALA A 398 7.20 -6.67 -3.72
CA ALA A 398 8.25 -7.22 -4.55
C ALA A 398 9.67 -7.14 -3.95
N TYR A 399 9.74 -7.16 -2.61
CA TYR A 399 10.96 -7.43 -1.85
C TYR A 399 11.38 -8.89 -1.99
N ILE A 400 10.42 -9.79 -2.25
CA ILE A 400 10.66 -11.21 -2.54
C ILE A 400 10.17 -11.54 -3.95
N ASN A 401 11.04 -12.16 -4.74
CA ASN A 401 10.70 -12.66 -6.07
C ASN A 401 9.92 -13.97 -5.95
N SER A 402 8.98 -14.21 -6.86
CA SER A 402 8.21 -15.46 -6.89
C SER A 402 8.66 -16.28 -8.11
N PRO A 403 9.12 -17.54 -7.94
CA PRO A 403 9.27 -18.28 -6.68
C PRO A 403 10.53 -17.90 -5.89
N ALA A 404 10.51 -18.06 -4.55
CA ALA A 404 11.67 -17.84 -3.68
C ALA A 404 12.07 -19.06 -2.84
N LYS A 405 13.37 -19.38 -2.81
CA LYS A 405 13.91 -20.37 -1.86
C LYS A 405 13.71 -19.90 -0.42
N LEU A 406 13.49 -20.85 0.49
CA LEU A 406 13.19 -20.57 1.90
C LEU A 406 14.29 -19.73 2.59
N TRP A 407 15.56 -19.89 2.20
CA TRP A 407 16.65 -19.05 2.70
C TRP A 407 16.50 -17.58 2.33
N ASN A 408 16.30 -17.29 1.05
CA ASN A 408 16.11 -15.91 0.55
C ASN A 408 14.89 -15.26 1.22
N LEU A 409 13.82 -16.05 1.42
CA LEU A 409 12.63 -15.59 2.13
C LEU A 409 12.91 -15.29 3.61
N LYS A 410 13.66 -16.17 4.30
CA LYS A 410 14.06 -15.95 5.70
C LYS A 410 14.93 -14.70 5.84
N GLU A 411 15.92 -14.55 4.97
CA GLU A 411 16.83 -13.41 4.93
C GLU A 411 16.07 -12.09 4.72
N THR A 412 15.20 -12.05 3.71
CA THR A 412 14.38 -10.86 3.42
C THR A 412 13.41 -10.55 4.57
N TYR A 413 12.75 -11.58 5.14
CA TYR A 413 11.86 -11.40 6.29
C TYR A 413 12.59 -10.80 7.49
N TRP A 414 13.74 -11.33 7.86
CA TRP A 414 14.52 -10.82 8.99
C TRP A 414 15.06 -9.41 8.74
N SER A 415 15.37 -9.05 7.50
CA SER A 415 15.80 -7.68 7.17
C SER A 415 14.73 -6.64 7.51
N HIS A 416 13.45 -6.98 7.36
CA HIS A 416 12.31 -6.10 7.59
C HIS A 416 11.68 -6.24 8.98
N TYR A 417 11.75 -7.43 9.58
CA TYR A 417 11.10 -7.75 10.86
C TYR A 417 12.10 -8.24 11.90
N GLN A 418 13.14 -7.44 12.17
CA GLN A 418 14.31 -7.81 12.99
C GLN A 418 13.97 -8.26 14.43
N ASN A 419 12.85 -7.78 14.98
CA ASN A 419 12.42 -8.10 16.34
C ASN A 419 11.61 -9.42 16.43
N ASP A 420 11.22 -10.02 15.31
CA ASP A 420 10.50 -11.29 15.29
C ASP A 420 11.47 -12.47 15.20
N LYS A 421 11.49 -13.32 16.22
CA LYS A 421 12.25 -14.59 16.26
C LYS A 421 11.60 -15.65 15.37
N CYS A 422 11.49 -15.36 14.08
CA CYS A 422 10.82 -16.21 13.09
C CYS A 422 11.81 -17.22 12.50
N SER A 423 11.62 -18.51 12.76
CA SER A 423 12.45 -19.55 12.15
C SER A 423 12.01 -19.86 10.72
N GLY A 424 12.87 -20.53 9.94
CA GLY A 424 12.48 -21.05 8.62
C GLY A 424 11.25 -21.96 8.66
N ARG A 425 11.12 -22.75 9.74
CA ARG A 425 9.96 -23.61 9.98
C ARG A 425 8.68 -22.80 10.21
N ASP A 426 8.76 -21.68 10.93
CA ASP A 426 7.61 -20.80 11.16
C ASP A 426 7.11 -20.18 9.85
N LEU A 427 8.03 -19.79 8.98
CA LEU A 427 7.72 -19.27 7.64
C LEU A 427 7.00 -20.34 6.81
N THR A 428 7.55 -21.57 6.77
CA THR A 428 6.92 -22.72 6.08
C THR A 428 5.51 -22.99 6.61
N ILE A 429 5.33 -23.13 7.92
CA ILE A 429 4.01 -23.36 8.54
C ILE A 429 3.03 -22.24 8.19
N SER A 430 3.49 -21.00 8.16
CA SER A 430 2.65 -19.85 7.82
C SER A 430 2.20 -19.92 6.36
N MET A 431 3.11 -20.21 5.42
CA MET A 431 2.78 -20.33 3.99
C MET A 431 1.90 -21.55 3.68
N GLU A 432 2.11 -22.69 4.35
CA GLU A 432 1.29 -23.90 4.21
C GLU A 432 -0.14 -23.73 4.74
N ALA A 433 -0.38 -22.77 5.62
CA ALA A 433 -1.70 -22.54 6.20
C ALA A 433 -2.72 -21.97 5.21
N THR A 434 -2.29 -21.52 4.03
CA THR A 434 -3.09 -20.79 3.05
C THR A 434 -2.90 -21.29 1.61
N SER A 435 -3.85 -20.97 0.74
CA SER A 435 -3.81 -21.25 -0.71
C SER A 435 -3.00 -20.22 -1.51
N HIS A 436 -2.59 -19.10 -0.91
CA HIS A 436 -1.78 -18.07 -1.58
C HIS A 436 -0.38 -18.53 -1.96
N PHE A 437 0.07 -19.68 -1.44
CA PHE A 437 1.39 -20.21 -1.71
C PHE A 437 1.34 -21.65 -2.23
N ILE A 438 2.24 -21.96 -3.16
CA ILE A 438 2.52 -23.31 -3.65
C ILE A 438 3.99 -23.60 -3.35
N ASN A 439 4.27 -24.72 -2.69
CA ASN A 439 5.64 -25.20 -2.52
C ASN A 439 6.09 -25.91 -3.79
N LEU A 440 6.96 -25.28 -4.60
CA LEU A 440 7.61 -25.90 -5.75
C LEU A 440 8.94 -26.58 -5.34
N HIS A 441 9.04 -26.99 -4.08
CA HIS A 441 10.17 -27.70 -3.49
C HIS A 441 11.52 -27.03 -3.80
N GLU A 442 12.33 -27.63 -4.68
CA GLU A 442 13.68 -27.15 -5.00
C GLU A 442 13.66 -25.80 -5.75
N LEU A 443 12.55 -25.49 -6.43
CA LEU A 443 12.34 -24.22 -7.11
C LEU A 443 11.88 -23.12 -6.15
N GLY A 444 11.46 -23.47 -4.93
CA GLY A 444 11.06 -22.53 -3.88
C GLY A 444 9.55 -22.33 -3.74
N TRP A 445 9.18 -21.34 -2.93
CA TRP A 445 7.81 -20.96 -2.64
C TRP A 445 7.29 -20.02 -3.70
N LEU A 446 6.23 -20.44 -4.37
CA LEU A 446 5.51 -19.64 -5.34
C LEU A 446 4.34 -18.95 -4.66
N ARG A 447 4.31 -17.61 -4.71
CA ARG A 447 3.14 -16.82 -4.35
C ARG A 447 2.19 -16.70 -5.54
N ILE A 448 0.90 -16.93 -5.30
CA ILE A 448 -0.18 -16.72 -6.26
C ILE A 448 -0.88 -15.39 -6.01
N LYS A 449 -1.12 -14.64 -7.10
CA LYS A 449 -1.85 -13.36 -7.12
C LYS A 449 -3.25 -13.62 -7.68
N ASN A 450 -4.30 -13.49 -6.87
CA ASN A 450 -5.68 -13.69 -7.31
C ASN A 450 -6.19 -12.57 -8.23
N ASP A 451 -5.56 -11.39 -8.17
CA ASP A 451 -5.91 -10.20 -8.96
C ASP A 451 -5.22 -10.12 -10.33
N ARG A 452 -4.20 -10.97 -10.57
CA ARG A 452 -3.45 -11.05 -11.83
C ARG A 452 -2.97 -12.49 -12.08
N PRO A 453 -3.56 -13.26 -13.00
CA PRO A 453 -3.10 -14.62 -13.32
C PRO A 453 -1.72 -14.65 -14.01
N TYR A 454 -1.17 -13.50 -14.40
CA TYR A 454 0.18 -13.39 -14.95
C TYR A 454 1.18 -12.96 -13.88
N ILE A 455 1.96 -13.92 -13.42
CA ILE A 455 3.07 -13.71 -12.49
C ILE A 455 4.22 -13.08 -13.29
N GLN A 456 4.32 -11.75 -13.25
CA GLN A 456 5.57 -11.09 -13.63
C GLN A 456 6.60 -11.40 -12.54
N ILE A 457 7.68 -12.08 -12.92
CA ILE A 457 8.89 -12.20 -12.10
C ILE A 457 9.46 -10.78 -12.00
N TYR A 458 9.10 -10.08 -10.93
CA TYR A 458 9.78 -8.85 -10.56
C TYR A 458 11.15 -9.24 -10.02
N ILE A 459 12.20 -8.59 -10.49
CA ILE A 459 13.54 -8.65 -9.91
C ILE A 459 13.78 -7.24 -9.34
N PRO A 460 13.77 -7.02 -8.02
CA PRO A 460 14.08 -5.73 -7.45
C PRO A 460 15.52 -5.37 -7.81
N GLU A 461 15.73 -4.14 -8.29
CA GLU A 461 17.05 -3.68 -8.69
C GLU A 461 18.01 -3.52 -7.50
N GLN A 462 17.51 -3.42 -6.26
CA GLN A 462 18.33 -3.27 -5.06
C GLN A 462 17.65 -3.87 -3.84
N SER A 463 18.26 -4.90 -3.24
CA SER A 463 17.99 -5.30 -1.86
C SER A 463 18.77 -4.39 -0.91
N THR A 464 18.12 -3.88 0.14
CA THR A 464 18.83 -3.21 1.24
C THR A 464 19.83 -4.19 1.85
N PRO A 465 21.13 -3.85 1.92
CA PRO A 465 22.12 -4.74 2.51
C PRO A 465 21.81 -4.97 3.98
N LEU A 466 21.72 -6.24 4.41
CA LEU A 466 21.51 -6.55 5.82
C LEU A 466 22.75 -6.13 6.63
N THR A 467 22.51 -5.68 7.87
CA THR A 467 23.59 -5.36 8.80
C THR A 467 24.41 -6.60 9.17
N GLN A 468 25.68 -6.40 9.55
CA GLN A 468 26.59 -7.48 9.95
C GLN A 468 26.05 -8.28 11.15
N HIS A 469 25.42 -7.61 12.12
CA HIS A 469 24.83 -8.25 13.29
C HIS A 469 23.65 -9.17 12.92
N THR A 470 22.78 -8.74 12.00
CA THR A 470 21.67 -9.57 11.49
C THR A 470 22.20 -10.79 10.75
N HIS A 471 23.27 -10.65 9.97
CA HIS A 471 23.92 -11.79 9.32
C HIS A 471 24.42 -12.81 10.35
N ASP A 472 25.18 -12.38 11.34
CA ASP A 472 25.75 -13.30 12.33
C ASP A 472 24.65 -14.05 13.09
N GLN A 473 23.54 -13.40 13.45
CA GLN A 473 22.38 -14.07 14.05
C GLN A 473 21.70 -15.08 13.10
N LEU A 474 21.57 -14.75 11.81
CA LEU A 474 20.93 -15.61 10.81
C LEU A 474 21.65 -16.95 10.65
N TYR A 475 22.99 -16.95 10.74
CA TYR A 475 23.84 -18.14 10.68
C TYR A 475 24.02 -18.81 12.06
N ASN A 476 24.08 -18.05 13.15
CA ASN A 476 24.47 -18.56 14.47
C ASN A 476 23.32 -18.86 15.44
N GLU A 477 22.08 -18.40 15.22
CA GLU A 477 20.95 -18.70 16.14
C GLU A 477 20.66 -20.18 16.43
N PRO A 478 20.83 -21.17 15.52
CA PRO A 478 20.66 -22.57 15.93
C PRO A 478 21.70 -23.02 16.98
N LEU A 479 22.80 -22.29 17.15
CA LEU A 479 23.89 -22.66 18.07
C LEU A 479 23.66 -22.22 19.52
N LEU A 480 22.61 -21.44 19.81
CA LEU A 480 22.35 -20.92 21.16
C LEU A 480 21.81 -22.03 22.09
N ASN A 481 22.74 -22.88 22.57
CA ASN A 481 22.66 -23.77 23.74
C ASN A 481 21.66 -24.95 23.72
N GLY A 482 21.02 -25.28 22.59
CA GLY A 482 20.08 -26.42 22.51
C GLY A 482 20.71 -27.77 22.13
N GLY A 483 20.30 -28.86 22.80
CA GLY A 483 20.64 -30.24 22.42
C GLY A 483 19.66 -30.90 21.43
N GLY A 484 18.72 -30.13 20.87
CA GLY A 484 17.65 -30.64 20.01
C GLY A 484 18.12 -31.13 18.64
N LEU A 485 17.24 -31.88 17.95
CA LEU A 485 17.49 -32.56 16.67
C LEU A 485 18.17 -31.65 15.62
N VAL A 486 17.64 -30.46 15.36
CA VAL A 486 18.19 -29.54 14.35
C VAL A 486 19.62 -29.11 14.65
N ASN A 487 19.96 -28.93 15.92
CA ASN A 487 21.30 -28.51 16.34
C ASN A 487 22.30 -29.64 16.16
N GLN A 488 21.89 -30.89 16.39
CA GLN A 488 22.75 -32.05 16.14
C GLN A 488 23.01 -32.25 14.64
N VAL A 489 22.00 -32.03 13.80
CA VAL A 489 22.19 -32.05 12.34
C VAL A 489 23.11 -30.91 11.89
N TYR A 490 22.97 -29.70 12.43
CA TYR A 490 23.86 -28.60 12.13
C TYR A 490 25.31 -28.89 12.54
N ARG A 491 25.53 -29.36 13.78
CA ARG A 491 26.87 -29.70 14.29
C ARG A 491 27.56 -30.78 13.46
N LEU A 492 26.81 -31.77 12.96
CA LEU A 492 27.35 -32.78 12.06
C LEU A 492 28.02 -32.11 10.84
N PHE A 493 27.31 -31.21 10.16
CA PHE A 493 27.84 -30.53 8.98
C PHE A 493 28.93 -29.51 9.32
N ASP A 494 28.81 -28.78 10.43
CA ASP A 494 29.81 -27.80 10.87
C ASP A 494 31.15 -28.48 11.22
N GLN A 495 31.12 -29.70 11.77
CA GLN A 495 32.32 -30.47 12.12
C GLN A 495 32.88 -31.31 10.97
N CYS A 496 32.00 -31.92 10.15
CA CYS A 496 32.42 -32.86 9.11
C CYS A 496 32.51 -32.23 7.72
N GLY A 497 32.01 -31.01 7.54
CA GLY A 497 31.85 -30.38 6.24
C GLY A 497 30.69 -30.97 5.42
N PRO A 498 30.56 -30.56 4.15
CA PRO A 498 29.61 -31.13 3.19
C PRO A 498 29.74 -32.64 3.03
N MET A 499 28.62 -33.32 2.86
CA MET A 499 28.59 -34.79 2.73
C MET A 499 27.47 -35.24 1.79
N GLN A 500 27.66 -36.42 1.19
CA GLN A 500 26.59 -37.15 0.52
C GLN A 500 25.46 -37.46 1.51
N LEU A 501 24.21 -37.26 1.11
CA LEU A 501 23.02 -37.27 1.96
C LEU A 501 22.88 -38.58 2.75
N GLN A 502 23.11 -39.73 2.11
CA GLN A 502 23.02 -41.03 2.77
C GLN A 502 24.14 -41.21 3.81
N HIS A 503 25.37 -40.80 3.49
CA HIS A 503 26.48 -40.84 4.44
C HIS A 503 26.24 -39.92 5.64
N ALA A 504 25.69 -38.73 5.39
CA ALA A 504 25.31 -37.81 6.46
C ALA A 504 24.23 -38.41 7.36
N ALA A 505 23.20 -39.06 6.78
CA ALA A 505 22.15 -39.71 7.55
C ALA A 505 22.65 -40.89 8.40
N ASN A 506 23.58 -41.70 7.86
CA ASN A 506 24.21 -42.79 8.61
C ASN A 506 25.05 -42.24 9.77
N LYS A 507 25.96 -41.31 9.49
CA LYS A 507 26.84 -40.69 10.49
C LYS A 507 26.08 -39.92 11.55
N PHE A 508 24.98 -39.27 11.19
CA PHE A 508 24.07 -38.62 12.13
C PHE A 508 23.54 -39.61 13.17
N THR A 509 23.10 -40.80 12.72
CA THR A 509 22.53 -41.84 13.58
C THR A 509 23.60 -42.49 14.45
N GLU A 510 24.81 -42.67 13.93
CA GLU A 510 25.98 -43.15 14.70
C GLU A 510 26.34 -42.20 15.85
N LEU A 511 26.38 -40.88 15.58
CA LEU A 511 26.71 -39.86 16.58
C LEU A 511 25.56 -39.54 17.54
N ASN A 512 24.31 -39.82 17.13
CA ASN A 512 23.11 -39.50 17.89
C ASN A 512 22.12 -40.67 17.92
N PRO A 513 22.47 -41.78 18.62
CA PRO A 513 21.68 -43.02 18.62
C PRO A 513 20.25 -42.84 19.18
N GLN A 514 19.99 -41.76 19.92
CA GLN A 514 18.66 -41.41 20.41
C GLN A 514 17.67 -40.98 19.31
N TYR A 515 18.14 -40.62 18.13
CA TYR A 515 17.30 -40.19 17.01
C TYR A 515 17.23 -41.26 15.92
N LYS A 516 16.03 -41.46 15.37
CA LYS A 516 15.85 -42.30 14.18
C LYS A 516 16.39 -41.59 12.94
N GLN A 517 17.04 -42.34 12.05
CA GLN A 517 17.51 -41.84 10.75
C GLN A 517 16.39 -41.14 9.95
N THR A 518 15.14 -41.61 10.06
CA THR A 518 13.98 -41.01 9.38
C THR A 518 13.67 -39.57 9.84
N SER A 519 14.19 -39.14 10.99
CA SER A 519 14.02 -37.76 11.50
C SER A 519 15.01 -36.77 10.87
N PHE A 520 16.08 -37.26 10.26
CA PHE A 520 17.12 -36.47 9.64
C PHE A 520 16.63 -35.74 8.38
N TYR A 521 15.99 -36.47 7.47
CA TYR A 521 15.57 -35.93 6.17
C TYR A 521 14.59 -34.76 6.26
N PRO A 522 13.51 -34.83 7.08
CA PRO A 522 12.60 -33.68 7.24
C PRO A 522 13.32 -32.46 7.82
N THR A 523 14.33 -32.66 8.67
CA THR A 523 15.11 -31.57 9.28
C THR A 523 15.88 -30.79 8.22
N ILE A 524 16.52 -31.47 7.26
CA ILE A 524 17.24 -30.81 6.16
C ILE A 524 16.30 -30.00 5.27
N VAL A 525 15.10 -30.52 4.99
CA VAL A 525 14.14 -29.88 4.10
C VAL A 525 13.49 -28.65 4.74
N VAL A 526 13.16 -28.73 6.03
CA VAL A 526 12.36 -27.70 6.72
C VAL A 526 13.19 -26.48 7.12
N TYR A 527 14.48 -26.64 7.41
CA TYR A 527 15.30 -25.55 7.93
C TYR A 527 16.19 -24.94 6.86
N ALA A 528 15.96 -23.66 6.57
CA ALA A 528 16.62 -22.89 5.51
C ALA A 528 18.17 -22.88 5.55
N MET A 529 18.77 -23.16 6.71
CA MET A 529 20.23 -23.18 6.90
C MET A 529 20.92 -24.36 6.21
N PHE A 530 20.18 -25.43 5.90
CA PHE A 530 20.70 -26.56 5.15
C PHE A 530 20.53 -26.31 3.66
N LEU A 531 21.54 -26.67 2.89
CA LEU A 531 21.63 -26.36 1.47
C LEU A 531 22.03 -27.61 0.69
N LYS A 532 21.36 -27.86 -0.43
CA LYS A 532 21.83 -28.80 -1.45
C LYS A 532 22.91 -28.12 -2.28
N LEU A 533 24.16 -28.53 -2.08
CA LEU A 533 25.32 -28.00 -2.79
C LEU A 533 25.44 -28.58 -4.21
N ALA A 534 24.98 -29.82 -4.39
CA ALA A 534 24.80 -30.54 -5.65
C ALA A 534 23.71 -31.62 -5.45
N PRO A 535 23.23 -32.32 -6.49
CA PRO A 535 22.36 -33.48 -6.28
C PRO A 535 22.98 -34.47 -5.30
N GLY A 536 22.26 -34.83 -4.24
CA GLY A 536 22.76 -35.75 -3.22
C GLY A 536 23.74 -35.16 -2.20
N VAL A 537 24.37 -34.00 -2.46
CA VAL A 537 25.35 -33.40 -1.53
C VAL A 537 24.72 -32.28 -0.70
N ILE A 538 24.77 -32.42 0.62
CA ILE A 538 24.21 -31.47 1.58
C ILE A 538 25.33 -30.75 2.34
N GLY A 539 25.12 -29.48 2.62
CA GLY A 539 25.91 -28.71 3.56
C GLY A 539 25.06 -27.69 4.32
N ILE A 540 25.74 -26.74 4.98
CA ILE A 540 25.11 -25.59 5.62
C ILE A 540 25.52 -24.30 4.92
N GLN A 541 24.69 -23.27 5.03
CA GLN A 541 24.90 -21.97 4.37
C GLN A 541 26.26 -21.32 4.71
N LYS A 542 26.79 -21.58 5.91
CA LYS A 542 28.13 -21.13 6.35
C LYS A 542 29.25 -21.65 5.44
N HIS A 543 29.12 -22.86 4.88
CA HIS A 543 30.15 -23.48 4.04
C HIS A 543 30.44 -22.69 2.77
N LEU A 544 29.47 -21.99 2.20
CA LEU A 544 29.65 -21.21 0.97
C LEU A 544 30.71 -20.10 1.10
N LYS A 545 31.06 -19.69 2.32
CA LYS A 545 32.04 -18.63 2.60
C LYS A 545 33.48 -19.17 2.74
N ASP A 546 33.65 -20.48 2.85
CA ASP A 546 34.94 -21.13 3.07
C ASP A 546 35.39 -21.84 1.79
N ASN A 547 36.40 -21.27 1.13
CA ASN A 547 36.94 -21.81 -0.12
C ASN A 547 37.52 -23.22 0.04
N TYR A 548 38.11 -23.54 1.19
CA TYR A 548 38.67 -24.86 1.46
C TYR A 548 37.56 -25.89 1.60
N ILE A 549 36.52 -25.60 2.38
CA ILE A 549 35.37 -26.49 2.55
C ILE A 549 34.64 -26.71 1.22
N ILE A 550 34.45 -25.65 0.43
CA ILE A 550 33.82 -25.77 -0.90
C ILE A 550 34.68 -26.60 -1.84
N HIS A 551 36.01 -26.46 -1.81
CA HIS A 551 36.89 -27.33 -2.57
C HIS A 551 36.74 -28.81 -2.16
N GLN A 552 36.71 -29.13 -0.86
CA GLN A 552 36.46 -30.50 -0.39
C GLN A 552 35.10 -31.04 -0.85
N ALA A 553 34.07 -30.20 -0.89
CA ALA A 553 32.76 -30.58 -1.41
C ALA A 553 32.78 -30.94 -2.90
N ARG A 554 33.61 -30.26 -3.71
CA ARG A 554 33.78 -30.58 -5.14
C ARG A 554 34.42 -31.95 -5.36
N LEU A 555 35.32 -32.37 -4.49
CA LEU A 555 35.93 -33.71 -4.57
C LEU A 555 34.90 -34.84 -4.45
N LEU A 556 33.78 -34.60 -3.75
CA LEU A 556 32.67 -35.55 -3.64
C LEU A 556 31.88 -35.75 -4.94
N LEU A 557 32.12 -34.90 -5.95
CA LEU A 557 31.42 -34.90 -7.23
C LEU A 557 32.26 -35.52 -8.35
N LEU A 558 33.52 -35.89 -8.10
CA LEU A 558 34.44 -36.46 -9.10
C LEU A 558 34.08 -37.92 -9.42
N ASP A 559 32.91 -38.11 -10.04
CA ASP A 559 32.42 -39.37 -10.53
C ASP A 559 31.54 -39.19 -11.78
N ILE A 560 31.36 -40.28 -12.52
CA ILE A 560 30.58 -40.31 -13.77
C ILE A 560 29.09 -39.99 -13.53
N HIS A 561 28.54 -40.30 -12.35
CA HIS A 561 27.13 -40.10 -12.07
C HIS A 561 26.77 -38.61 -11.99
N HIS A 562 27.53 -37.80 -11.24
CA HIS A 562 27.27 -36.35 -11.16
C HIS A 562 27.54 -35.64 -12.50
N ILE A 563 28.54 -36.09 -13.27
CA ILE A 563 28.81 -35.58 -14.62
C ILE A 563 27.58 -35.81 -15.53
N LYS A 564 27.00 -37.02 -15.51
CA LYS A 564 25.79 -37.33 -16.28
C LYS A 564 24.58 -36.49 -15.84
N LEU A 565 24.36 -36.32 -14.53
CA LEU A 565 23.28 -35.47 -14.02
C LEU A 565 23.43 -34.02 -14.48
N PHE A 566 24.65 -33.49 -14.45
CA PHE A 566 24.94 -32.15 -14.91
C PHE A 566 24.69 -31.97 -16.42
N MET A 567 25.16 -32.91 -17.25
CA MET A 567 24.92 -32.88 -18.70
C MET A 567 23.41 -32.95 -19.02
N LEU A 568 22.69 -33.87 -18.39
CA LEU A 568 21.22 -33.97 -18.52
C LEU A 568 20.50 -32.68 -18.13
N ALA A 569 20.96 -32.00 -17.07
CA ALA A 569 20.36 -30.73 -16.64
C ALA A 569 20.63 -29.59 -17.64
N LYS A 570 21.81 -29.56 -18.28
CA LYS A 570 22.15 -28.61 -19.35
C LYS A 570 21.30 -28.85 -20.60
N GLU A 571 21.07 -30.12 -20.97
CA GLU A 571 20.29 -30.47 -22.16
C GLU A 571 18.79 -30.24 -21.95
N SER A 572 18.26 -30.55 -20.77
CA SER A 572 16.83 -30.44 -20.47
C SER A 572 16.35 -29.03 -20.13
N SER A 573 17.24 -28.07 -19.84
CA SER A 573 16.83 -26.71 -19.49
C SER A 573 17.86 -25.65 -19.91
N LYS A 574 17.38 -24.56 -20.51
CA LYS A 574 18.20 -23.38 -20.83
C LYS A 574 18.69 -22.65 -19.58
N HIS A 575 17.92 -22.70 -18.50
CA HIS A 575 18.30 -22.18 -17.19
C HIS A 575 18.65 -23.35 -16.29
N LEU A 576 19.93 -23.50 -15.95
CA LEU A 576 20.35 -24.59 -15.09
C LEU A 576 19.61 -24.55 -13.76
N VAL A 577 19.33 -25.75 -13.28
CA VAL A 577 19.09 -26.00 -11.87
C VAL A 577 20.28 -25.41 -11.10
N HIS A 578 20.05 -24.33 -10.36
CA HIS A 578 21.12 -23.63 -9.65
C HIS A 578 21.51 -24.43 -8.39
N TYR A 579 22.43 -25.37 -8.58
CA TYR A 579 23.25 -25.94 -7.51
C TYR A 579 24.53 -25.11 -7.33
N PRO A 580 24.90 -24.75 -6.09
CA PRO A 580 26.10 -23.95 -5.82
C PRO A 580 27.39 -24.52 -6.41
N LEU A 581 27.55 -25.85 -6.45
CA LEU A 581 28.75 -26.49 -6.98
C LEU A 581 28.70 -26.75 -8.49
N TRP A 582 27.58 -26.48 -9.16
CA TRP A 582 27.49 -26.56 -10.63
C TRP A 582 27.99 -25.27 -11.25
N ASP A 583 29.25 -24.96 -10.99
CA ASP A 583 29.94 -23.76 -11.44
C ASP A 583 31.05 -24.07 -12.47
N THR A 584 31.64 -23.02 -13.05
CA THR A 584 32.71 -23.16 -14.04
C THR A 584 33.99 -23.80 -13.47
N THR A 585 34.17 -23.79 -12.15
CA THR A 585 35.31 -24.42 -11.49
C THR A 585 35.11 -25.93 -11.43
N MET A 586 33.91 -26.40 -11.11
CA MET A 586 33.56 -27.82 -11.15
C MET A 586 33.58 -28.37 -12.57
N GLU A 587 33.09 -27.59 -13.56
CA GLU A 587 33.22 -27.91 -14.98
C GLU A 587 34.68 -28.23 -15.38
N GLN A 588 35.64 -27.41 -14.93
CA GLN A 588 37.08 -27.64 -15.14
C GLN A 588 37.57 -28.90 -14.42
N MET A 589 37.27 -29.04 -13.13
CA MET A 589 37.71 -30.19 -12.33
C MET A 589 37.22 -31.52 -12.90
N TRP A 590 35.99 -31.59 -13.44
CA TRP A 590 35.50 -32.77 -14.12
C TRP A 590 36.24 -33.06 -15.43
N CYS A 591 36.56 -32.02 -16.22
CA CYS A 591 37.30 -32.20 -17.46
C CYS A 591 38.73 -32.71 -17.20
N ASP A 592 39.41 -32.14 -16.21
CA ASP A 592 40.73 -32.59 -15.78
C ASP A 592 40.68 -34.04 -15.28
N TRP A 593 39.72 -34.34 -14.39
CA TRP A 593 39.54 -35.70 -13.86
C TRP A 593 39.24 -36.74 -14.95
N LEU A 594 38.37 -36.44 -15.91
CA LEU A 594 38.10 -37.35 -17.03
C LEU A 594 39.33 -37.56 -17.92
N LEU A 595 40.14 -36.51 -18.12
CA LEU A 595 41.38 -36.59 -18.89
C LEU A 595 42.42 -37.47 -18.18
N GLU A 596 42.57 -37.30 -16.85
CA GLU A 596 43.47 -38.10 -16.02
C GLU A 596 43.07 -39.59 -15.97
N ASN A 597 41.77 -39.90 -16.14
CA ASN A 597 41.24 -41.26 -16.13
C ASN A 597 41.05 -41.85 -17.55
N ASP A 598 41.53 -41.18 -18.61
CA ASP A 598 41.43 -41.60 -20.01
C ASP A 598 39.97 -41.84 -20.50
N GLU A 599 39.00 -41.11 -19.94
CA GLU A 599 37.57 -41.22 -20.27
C GLU A 599 37.17 -40.26 -21.41
N LEU A 600 37.89 -40.35 -22.54
CA LEU A 600 37.82 -39.37 -23.64
C LEU A 600 36.42 -39.20 -24.25
N ASN A 601 35.62 -40.27 -24.30
CA ASN A 601 34.23 -40.21 -24.79
C ASN A 601 33.35 -39.36 -23.87
N MET A 602 33.47 -39.55 -22.56
CA MET A 602 32.74 -38.75 -21.57
C MET A 602 33.21 -37.31 -21.58
N LEU A 603 34.52 -37.08 -21.76
CA LEU A 603 35.11 -35.75 -21.89
C LEU A 603 34.54 -35.00 -23.10
N GLY A 604 34.45 -35.67 -24.27
CA GLY A 604 33.85 -35.11 -25.47
C GLY A 604 32.38 -34.70 -25.25
N ASN A 605 31.59 -35.56 -24.60
CA ASN A 605 30.19 -35.26 -24.25
C ASN A 605 30.06 -34.08 -23.29
N LEU A 606 30.88 -34.04 -22.24
CA LEU A 606 30.84 -32.97 -21.25
C LEU A 606 31.23 -31.62 -21.87
N LEU A 607 32.32 -31.61 -22.66
CA LEU A 607 32.78 -30.41 -23.37
C LEU A 607 31.74 -29.90 -24.36
N TYR A 608 30.97 -30.77 -25.01
CA TYR A 608 29.90 -30.37 -25.91
C TYR A 608 28.87 -29.47 -25.21
N CYS A 609 28.44 -29.84 -24.00
CA CYS A 609 27.42 -29.14 -23.22
C CYS A 609 27.93 -27.91 -22.44
N ILE A 610 29.25 -27.71 -22.34
CA ILE A 610 29.85 -26.60 -21.58
C ILE A 610 30.25 -25.43 -22.49
N ASP A 611 30.08 -24.20 -21.99
CA ASP A 611 30.65 -23.00 -22.59
C ASP A 611 32.00 -22.66 -21.96
N VAL A 612 33.06 -23.25 -22.51
CA VAL A 612 34.46 -23.07 -22.07
C VAL A 612 34.87 -21.59 -22.03
N LYS A 613 34.23 -20.70 -22.82
CA LYS A 613 34.55 -19.27 -22.82
C LYS A 613 34.28 -18.58 -21.48
N LYS A 614 33.42 -19.17 -20.63
CA LYS A 614 33.10 -18.64 -19.30
C LYS A 614 34.15 -18.98 -18.24
N TRP A 615 35.11 -19.84 -18.56
CA TRP A 615 36.15 -20.26 -17.62
C TRP A 615 37.18 -19.16 -17.39
N LYS A 616 37.61 -19.01 -16.12
CA LYS A 616 38.62 -18.04 -15.72
C LYS A 616 40.03 -18.64 -15.89
N LEU A 617 40.44 -18.87 -17.13
CA LEU A 617 41.75 -19.44 -17.50
C LEU A 617 42.59 -18.45 -18.33
N GLY A 618 43.91 -18.70 -18.38
CA GLY A 618 44.82 -18.02 -19.32
C GLY A 618 44.51 -18.35 -20.78
N TYR A 619 44.97 -17.48 -21.71
CA TYR A 619 44.65 -17.59 -23.14
C TYR A 619 45.02 -18.95 -23.73
N ASP A 620 46.23 -19.47 -23.46
CA ASP A 620 46.72 -20.72 -24.03
C ASP A 620 45.91 -21.94 -23.57
N SER A 621 45.66 -22.05 -22.26
CA SER A 621 44.80 -23.11 -21.70
C SER A 621 43.39 -23.06 -22.29
N LEU A 622 42.83 -21.86 -22.47
CA LEU A 622 41.52 -21.69 -23.08
C LEU A 622 41.49 -22.14 -24.54
N GLN A 623 42.55 -21.88 -25.32
CA GLN A 623 42.65 -22.35 -26.70
C GLN A 623 42.85 -23.87 -26.80
N SER A 624 43.60 -24.46 -25.85
CA SER A 624 43.74 -25.92 -25.75
C SER A 624 42.37 -26.59 -25.57
N TRP A 625 41.58 -26.15 -24.58
CA TRP A 625 40.25 -26.72 -24.34
C TRP A 625 39.25 -26.49 -25.50
N LYS A 626 39.32 -25.34 -26.17
CA LYS A 626 38.54 -25.10 -27.40
C LYS A 626 38.92 -26.08 -28.52
N SER A 627 40.19 -26.45 -28.60
CA SER A 627 40.68 -27.41 -29.59
C SER A 627 40.19 -28.82 -29.24
N SER A 628 40.30 -29.23 -27.97
CA SER A 628 39.77 -30.52 -27.48
C SER A 628 38.27 -30.67 -27.73
N LYS A 629 37.48 -29.60 -27.49
CA LYS A 629 36.04 -29.60 -27.76
C LYS A 629 35.72 -29.81 -29.26
N LYS A 630 36.59 -29.37 -30.16
CA LYS A 630 36.41 -29.56 -31.62
C LYS A 630 36.87 -30.94 -32.09
N SER A 631 37.89 -31.52 -31.47
CA SER A 631 38.50 -32.77 -31.91
C SER A 631 37.82 -34.02 -31.33
N LEU A 632 37.28 -33.93 -30.12
CA LEU A 632 36.65 -35.07 -29.46
C LEU A 632 35.25 -35.33 -30.03
N ALA A 633 34.97 -36.61 -30.30
CA ALA A 633 33.64 -37.04 -30.67
C ALA A 633 32.67 -36.86 -29.49
N HIS A 634 31.41 -36.56 -29.79
CA HIS A 634 30.35 -36.51 -28.80
C HIS A 634 29.14 -37.30 -29.31
N LYS A 635 28.44 -37.95 -28.39
CA LYS A 635 27.17 -38.62 -28.61
C LYS A 635 26.21 -38.18 -27.49
N PRO A 636 25.11 -37.47 -27.82
CA PRO A 636 24.14 -37.01 -26.83
C PRO A 636 23.67 -38.15 -25.93
N PHE A 637 23.50 -37.87 -24.64
CA PHE A 637 23.03 -38.86 -23.70
C PHE A 637 21.50 -38.91 -23.74
N THR A 638 20.95 -39.98 -24.32
CA THR A 638 19.49 -40.19 -24.32
C THR A 638 19.11 -41.08 -23.14
N PRO A 639 18.40 -40.58 -22.12
CA PRO A 639 17.92 -41.43 -21.04
C PRO A 639 16.91 -42.46 -21.57
N GLU A 640 17.11 -43.74 -21.26
CA GLU A 640 16.20 -44.82 -21.64
C GLU A 640 15.01 -44.92 -20.66
N ILE A 641 13.79 -45.02 -21.19
CA ILE A 641 12.61 -45.34 -20.39
C ILE A 641 12.46 -46.87 -20.34
N THR A 642 12.93 -47.48 -19.26
CA THR A 642 13.03 -48.95 -19.15
C THR A 642 11.69 -49.68 -18.97
N LYS A 643 10.57 -48.96 -18.74
CA LYS A 643 9.15 -49.36 -18.84
C LYS A 643 8.28 -48.37 -18.03
N TRP A 644 7.21 -47.85 -18.62
CA TRP A 644 6.26 -46.94 -17.98
C TRP A 644 5.24 -47.62 -17.02
N GLY A 645 5.40 -48.93 -16.78
CA GLY A 645 4.39 -49.81 -16.17
C GLY A 645 3.67 -49.20 -14.96
N SER A 646 2.33 -49.17 -15.03
CA SER A 646 1.35 -48.82 -13.97
C SER A 646 1.61 -47.56 -13.13
N ARG A 647 2.54 -46.68 -13.52
CA ARG A 647 2.90 -45.49 -12.75
C ARG A 647 1.78 -44.45 -12.81
N ARG A 648 1.05 -44.29 -11.70
CA ARG A 648 0.01 -43.26 -11.52
C ARG A 648 0.66 -41.90 -11.25
N VAL A 649 0.16 -40.87 -11.93
CA VAL A 649 0.41 -39.46 -11.62
C VAL A 649 -0.85 -38.93 -10.97
N ASP A 650 -0.71 -38.32 -9.79
CA ASP A 650 -1.84 -37.74 -9.08
C ASP A 650 -2.09 -36.28 -9.51
N TYR A 651 -3.26 -35.78 -9.11
CA TYR A 651 -3.68 -34.40 -9.33
C TYR A 651 -2.64 -33.37 -8.86
N ASN A 652 -2.08 -33.58 -7.67
CA ASN A 652 -1.17 -32.61 -7.05
C ASN A 652 0.14 -32.51 -7.85
N THR A 653 0.61 -33.62 -8.42
CA THR A 653 1.76 -33.67 -9.31
C THR A 653 1.50 -32.85 -10.57
N LEU A 654 0.36 -33.06 -11.25
CA LEU A 654 -0.02 -32.28 -12.44
C LEU A 654 -0.13 -30.79 -12.11
N TYR A 655 -0.78 -30.45 -11.00
CA TYR A 655 -0.95 -29.09 -10.54
C TYR A 655 0.39 -28.39 -10.27
N ILE A 656 1.34 -29.04 -9.58
CA ILE A 656 2.66 -28.47 -9.28
C ILE A 656 3.49 -28.29 -10.57
N VAL A 657 3.47 -29.26 -11.48
CA VAL A 657 4.19 -29.16 -12.76
C VAL A 657 3.63 -28.02 -13.60
N LEU A 658 2.30 -27.89 -13.66
CA LEU A 658 1.64 -26.83 -14.41
C LEU A 658 1.84 -25.46 -13.75
N ALA A 659 1.87 -25.37 -12.42
CA ALA A 659 2.20 -24.15 -11.69
C ALA A 659 3.64 -23.69 -12.01
N ALA A 660 4.61 -24.61 -11.97
CA ALA A 660 5.98 -24.30 -12.35
C ALA A 660 6.06 -23.87 -13.82
N ALA A 661 5.42 -24.60 -14.74
CA ALA A 661 5.39 -24.25 -16.15
C ALA A 661 4.77 -22.87 -16.41
N SER A 662 3.72 -22.51 -15.68
CA SER A 662 3.02 -21.23 -15.82
C SER A 662 3.88 -20.04 -15.43
N VAL A 663 4.78 -20.24 -14.47
CA VAL A 663 5.65 -19.19 -13.93
C VAL A 663 6.91 -19.03 -14.76
N TYR A 664 7.54 -20.15 -15.13
CA TYR A 664 8.79 -20.14 -15.90
C TYR A 664 8.55 -20.04 -17.42
N GLY A 665 7.30 -20.23 -17.88
CA GLY A 665 6.93 -20.29 -19.30
C GLY A 665 7.24 -21.62 -19.98
N TYR A 666 7.90 -22.54 -19.26
CA TYR A 666 8.28 -23.85 -19.74
C TYR A 666 8.44 -24.82 -18.57
N THR A 667 8.49 -26.11 -18.90
CA THR A 667 8.98 -27.14 -18.00
C THR A 667 9.79 -28.17 -18.78
N SER A 668 10.47 -29.04 -18.07
CA SER A 668 11.18 -30.19 -18.65
C SER A 668 11.15 -31.33 -17.66
N TRP A 669 11.67 -32.49 -18.03
CA TRP A 669 11.74 -33.63 -17.14
C TRP A 669 12.41 -33.34 -15.79
N MET A 670 13.63 -32.80 -15.81
CA MET A 670 14.35 -32.47 -14.58
C MET A 670 13.73 -31.29 -13.84
N HIS A 671 13.27 -30.28 -14.57
CA HIS A 671 12.60 -29.12 -13.97
C HIS A 671 11.30 -29.53 -13.24
N ALA A 672 10.50 -30.42 -13.83
CA ALA A 672 9.29 -30.95 -13.22
C ALA A 672 9.60 -31.83 -12.00
N ASN A 673 10.64 -32.67 -12.05
CA ASN A 673 11.09 -33.42 -10.88
C ASN A 673 11.47 -32.51 -9.70
N LEU A 674 12.17 -31.41 -9.98
CA LEU A 674 12.54 -30.42 -8.96
C LEU A 674 11.34 -29.70 -8.37
N ALA A 675 10.40 -29.29 -9.23
CA ALA A 675 9.15 -28.65 -8.80
C ALA A 675 8.36 -29.53 -7.84
N VAL A 676 8.33 -30.85 -8.09
CA VAL A 676 7.62 -31.85 -7.27
C VAL A 676 8.45 -32.35 -6.08
N GLY A 677 9.75 -32.04 -6.03
CA GLY A 677 10.65 -32.49 -4.97
C GLY A 677 11.09 -33.96 -5.10
N TRP A 678 11.05 -34.52 -6.31
CA TRP A 678 11.56 -35.86 -6.61
C TRP A 678 13.06 -35.86 -6.93
N ARG A 679 13.67 -37.05 -7.00
CA ARG A 679 15.06 -37.20 -7.49
C ARG A 679 15.15 -36.72 -8.93
N LEU A 680 16.22 -36.04 -9.32
CA LEU A 680 16.36 -35.42 -10.64
C LEU A 680 16.16 -36.43 -11.78
N GLU A 681 16.70 -37.62 -11.60
CA GLU A 681 16.76 -38.69 -12.59
C GLU A 681 15.56 -39.65 -12.58
N THR A 682 14.50 -39.36 -11.81
CA THR A 682 13.33 -40.24 -11.83
C THR A 682 12.50 -40.06 -13.11
N THR A 683 12.25 -41.14 -13.84
CA THR A 683 11.46 -41.10 -15.09
C THR A 683 9.94 -41.03 -14.85
N ARG A 684 9.47 -41.06 -13.59
CA ARG A 684 8.03 -41.07 -13.26
C ARG A 684 7.29 -39.83 -13.78
N ILE A 685 7.95 -38.66 -13.77
CA ILE A 685 7.30 -37.39 -14.12
C ILE A 685 7.01 -37.27 -15.63
N ALA A 686 7.66 -38.07 -16.46
CA ALA A 686 7.45 -38.02 -17.89
C ALA A 686 6.01 -38.44 -18.28
N VAL A 687 5.29 -39.16 -17.41
CA VAL A 687 3.85 -39.45 -17.59
C VAL A 687 3.05 -38.17 -17.43
N ALA A 688 3.39 -37.35 -16.41
CA ALA A 688 2.74 -36.07 -16.16
C ALA A 688 2.93 -35.11 -17.35
N LEU A 689 4.13 -35.08 -17.92
CA LEU A 689 4.43 -34.31 -19.12
C LEU A 689 3.59 -34.79 -20.31
N ALA A 690 3.50 -36.10 -20.55
CA ALA A 690 2.66 -36.65 -21.61
C ALA A 690 1.18 -36.27 -21.44
N VAL A 691 0.64 -36.37 -20.21
CA VAL A 691 -0.75 -35.96 -19.91
C VAL A 691 -0.96 -34.48 -20.25
N LEU A 692 -0.07 -33.61 -19.79
CA LEU A 692 -0.20 -32.16 -20.00
C LEU A 692 -0.03 -31.77 -21.46
N VAL A 693 0.79 -32.48 -22.24
CA VAL A 693 0.88 -32.26 -23.69
C VAL A 693 -0.40 -32.70 -24.39
N HIS A 694 -0.95 -33.87 -24.07
CA HIS A 694 -2.25 -34.33 -24.62
C HIS A 694 -3.42 -33.43 -24.22
N ALA A 695 -3.38 -32.84 -23.04
CA ALA A 695 -4.33 -31.83 -22.57
C ALA A 695 -4.19 -30.48 -23.32
N GLY A 696 -3.24 -30.35 -24.24
CA GLY A 696 -2.92 -29.08 -24.91
C GLY A 696 -2.32 -28.02 -23.99
N ALA A 697 -1.95 -28.37 -22.75
CA ALA A 697 -1.39 -27.45 -21.76
C ALA A 697 0.11 -27.18 -21.99
N LEU A 698 0.82 -28.12 -22.62
CA LEU A 698 2.23 -28.02 -22.99
C LEU A 698 2.41 -28.31 -24.47
N ASN A 699 3.36 -27.62 -25.11
CA ASN A 699 3.78 -27.95 -26.47
C ASN A 699 4.60 -29.26 -26.47
N PRO A 700 4.37 -30.16 -27.45
CA PRO A 700 5.23 -31.33 -27.64
C PRO A 700 6.66 -30.90 -28.00
N SER A 701 7.64 -31.68 -27.53
CA SER A 701 9.04 -31.63 -27.97
C SER A 701 9.40 -32.95 -28.66
N ASP A 702 10.53 -32.97 -29.36
CA ASP A 702 11.03 -34.16 -30.06
C ASP A 702 11.25 -35.34 -29.10
N ASN A 703 11.71 -35.05 -27.88
CA ASN A 703 11.87 -36.04 -26.81
C ASN A 703 11.24 -35.62 -25.48
N TRP A 704 10.91 -36.61 -24.64
CA TRP A 704 10.25 -36.43 -23.34
C TRP A 704 11.08 -35.74 -22.25
N TYR A 705 12.41 -35.76 -22.38
CA TYR A 705 13.33 -35.15 -21.40
C TYR A 705 13.67 -33.69 -21.72
N GLU A 706 13.26 -33.21 -22.89
CA GLU A 706 13.52 -31.86 -23.38
C GLU A 706 12.56 -30.84 -22.77
N LEU A 707 12.67 -29.60 -23.24
CA LEU A 707 11.88 -28.47 -22.79
C LEU A 707 10.53 -28.44 -23.50
N HIS A 708 9.47 -28.39 -22.71
CA HIS A 708 8.08 -28.21 -23.13
C HIS A 708 7.61 -26.80 -22.73
N ASN A 709 7.28 -25.97 -23.72
CA ASN A 709 6.73 -24.64 -23.46
C ASN A 709 5.27 -24.72 -23.01
N ILE A 710 4.85 -23.88 -22.06
CA ILE A 710 3.44 -23.79 -21.68
C ILE A 710 2.63 -23.07 -22.77
N THR A 711 1.44 -23.58 -23.06
CA THR A 711 0.47 -22.92 -23.97
C THR A 711 -0.40 -21.94 -23.19
N ASP A 712 -1.15 -21.09 -23.90
CA ASP A 712 -2.15 -20.23 -23.23
C ASP A 712 -3.28 -21.06 -22.60
N SER A 713 -3.70 -22.16 -23.25
CA SER A 713 -4.62 -23.14 -22.68
C SER A 713 -4.08 -23.77 -21.39
N GLY A 714 -2.76 -23.97 -21.29
CA GLY A 714 -2.11 -24.44 -20.06
C GLY A 714 -2.19 -23.42 -18.92
N LYS A 715 -2.01 -22.12 -19.20
CA LYS A 715 -2.18 -21.05 -18.20
C LYS A 715 -3.62 -20.90 -17.75
N GLU A 716 -4.58 -21.05 -18.67
CA GLU A 716 -6.01 -21.07 -18.36
C GLU A 716 -6.35 -22.27 -17.47
N LEU A 717 -5.87 -23.46 -17.83
CA LEU A 717 -6.03 -24.68 -17.05
C LEU A 717 -5.44 -24.51 -15.64
N PHE A 718 -4.26 -23.91 -15.50
CA PHE A 718 -3.68 -23.61 -14.19
C PHE A 718 -4.58 -22.70 -13.36
N SER A 719 -5.04 -21.59 -13.96
CA SER A 719 -5.91 -20.61 -13.30
C SER A 719 -7.22 -21.26 -12.83
N LEU A 720 -7.80 -22.11 -13.68
CA LEU A 720 -8.99 -22.89 -13.37
C LEU A 720 -8.75 -23.85 -12.21
N LEU A 721 -7.71 -24.70 -12.28
CA LEU A 721 -7.36 -25.64 -11.22
C LEU A 721 -7.04 -24.94 -9.88
N HIS A 722 -6.40 -23.77 -9.93
CA HIS A 722 -6.12 -22.95 -8.76
C HIS A 722 -7.41 -22.41 -8.13
N ASN A 723 -8.30 -21.81 -8.94
CA ASN A 723 -9.59 -21.30 -8.47
C ASN A 723 -10.44 -22.40 -7.83
N TYR A 724 -10.45 -23.60 -8.41
CA TYR A 724 -11.12 -24.75 -7.79
C TYR A 724 -10.50 -25.14 -6.46
N ARG A 725 -9.16 -25.27 -6.39
CA ARG A 725 -8.44 -25.55 -5.13
C ARG A 725 -8.68 -24.48 -4.06
N TYR A 726 -8.96 -23.24 -4.47
CA TYR A 726 -9.32 -22.14 -3.59
C TYR A 726 -10.77 -22.23 -3.07
N GLN A 727 -11.71 -22.73 -3.88
CA GLN A 727 -13.15 -22.72 -3.61
C GLN A 727 -13.71 -24.02 -2.99
N SER A 728 -13.13 -25.20 -3.28
CA SER A 728 -13.67 -26.50 -2.85
C SER A 728 -12.77 -27.23 -1.85
N GLU A 729 -13.30 -27.57 -0.68
CA GLU A 729 -12.97 -28.86 -0.05
C GLU A 729 -13.61 -29.96 -0.93
N ILE A 730 -12.79 -30.89 -1.45
CA ILE A 730 -13.15 -32.09 -2.24
C ILE A 730 -13.32 -31.86 -3.77
N LEU A 731 -12.52 -32.59 -4.56
CA LEU A 731 -12.72 -32.81 -6.01
C LEU A 731 -13.37 -34.18 -6.21
N THR A 732 -14.51 -34.23 -6.90
CA THR A 732 -15.20 -35.48 -7.27
C THR A 732 -15.09 -35.88 -8.74
N THR A 733 -14.50 -35.11 -9.66
CA THR A 733 -14.13 -35.59 -11.01
C THR A 733 -13.42 -34.48 -11.81
N THR A 734 -12.20 -34.73 -12.30
CA THR A 734 -11.45 -33.81 -13.18
C THR A 734 -11.64 -34.12 -14.67
N GLY A 735 -12.20 -35.28 -15.03
CA GLY A 735 -12.37 -35.72 -16.42
C GLY A 735 -13.23 -34.82 -17.32
N SER A 736 -14.05 -33.92 -16.76
CA SER A 736 -14.88 -32.98 -17.54
C SER A 736 -14.21 -31.65 -17.89
N LEU A 737 -13.07 -31.32 -17.29
CA LEU A 737 -12.43 -30.00 -17.40
C LEU A 737 -11.25 -29.94 -18.38
N ILE A 738 -10.67 -31.08 -18.72
CA ILE A 738 -9.54 -31.15 -19.64
C ILE A 738 -10.09 -31.50 -21.03
N LYS A 739 -10.03 -30.55 -21.96
CA LYS A 739 -10.25 -30.85 -23.38
C LYS A 739 -8.97 -31.45 -23.95
N TYR A 740 -9.09 -32.59 -24.61
CA TYR A 740 -7.95 -33.33 -25.13
C TYR A 740 -7.77 -33.07 -26.61
N ASP A 741 -6.52 -32.91 -27.02
CA ASP A 741 -6.16 -32.88 -28.43
C ASP A 741 -5.87 -34.32 -28.88
N ASN A 742 -6.84 -34.92 -29.57
CA ASN A 742 -6.72 -36.27 -30.12
C ASN A 742 -5.71 -36.36 -31.29
N ASP A 743 -5.29 -35.23 -31.86
CA ASP A 743 -4.37 -35.17 -33.00
C ASP A 743 -2.90 -34.98 -32.59
N ALA A 744 -2.60 -34.82 -31.29
CA ALA A 744 -1.25 -34.68 -30.77
C ALA A 744 -0.44 -35.98 -30.95
N LYS A 745 0.28 -36.09 -32.08
CA LYS A 745 1.21 -37.18 -32.37
C LYS A 745 2.48 -37.07 -31.51
N LEU A 746 2.49 -37.69 -30.35
CA LEU A 746 3.70 -37.87 -29.56
C LEU A 746 4.53 -39.04 -30.12
N SER A 747 5.61 -38.75 -30.86
CA SER A 747 6.56 -39.76 -31.36
C SER A 747 7.07 -40.70 -30.25
N TRP A 748 7.23 -40.19 -29.03
CA TRP A 748 7.72 -40.91 -27.85
C TRP A 748 6.63 -41.43 -26.90
N ALA A 749 5.36 -41.08 -27.10
CA ALA A 749 4.23 -41.58 -26.31
C ALA A 749 3.21 -42.41 -27.12
N ALA A 750 3.50 -42.67 -28.41
CA ALA A 750 2.67 -43.41 -29.36
C ALA A 750 2.27 -44.85 -28.94
N ASN A 751 2.85 -45.38 -27.85
CA ASN A 751 2.61 -46.74 -27.36
C ASN A 751 1.60 -46.84 -26.21
N PHE A 752 0.91 -45.75 -25.83
CA PHE A 752 -0.18 -45.79 -24.85
C PHE A 752 -1.48 -45.33 -25.50
N SER A 753 -2.56 -46.07 -25.28
CA SER A 753 -3.88 -45.54 -25.59
C SER A 753 -4.18 -44.42 -24.61
N PHE A 754 -4.65 -43.31 -25.16
CA PHE A 754 -5.11 -42.16 -24.41
C PHE A 754 -6.20 -42.57 -23.37
N ASP A 755 -7.06 -43.52 -23.74
CA ASP A 755 -8.12 -44.08 -22.90
C ASP A 755 -7.60 -44.77 -21.62
N GLU A 756 -6.51 -45.54 -21.69
CA GLU A 756 -5.90 -46.18 -20.50
C GLU A 756 -5.33 -45.15 -19.50
N LEU A 757 -5.01 -43.95 -19.99
CA LEU A 757 -4.43 -42.87 -19.22
C LEU A 757 -5.52 -42.02 -18.55
N ILE A 758 -6.65 -41.85 -19.23
CA ILE A 758 -7.88 -41.24 -18.70
C ILE A 758 -8.53 -42.11 -17.64
N ASP A 759 -8.70 -43.41 -17.89
CA ASP A 759 -9.25 -44.34 -16.90
C ASP A 759 -8.45 -44.35 -15.60
N LYS A 760 -7.13 -44.15 -15.67
CA LYS A 760 -6.26 -44.08 -14.48
C LYS A 760 -6.37 -42.76 -13.72
N ILE A 761 -6.61 -41.65 -14.43
CA ILE A 761 -6.92 -40.35 -13.86
C ILE A 761 -8.26 -40.48 -13.12
N ASP A 762 -9.33 -40.86 -13.82
CA ASP A 762 -10.69 -40.95 -13.27
C ASP A 762 -10.83 -41.99 -12.13
N GLN A 763 -10.26 -43.20 -12.24
CA GLN A 763 -10.29 -44.20 -11.15
C GLN A 763 -9.62 -43.70 -9.87
N HIS A 764 -8.59 -42.87 -9.96
CA HIS A 764 -7.94 -42.30 -8.79
C HIS A 764 -8.84 -41.27 -8.11
N PHE A 765 -9.52 -40.42 -8.89
CA PHE A 765 -10.51 -39.47 -8.37
C PHE A 765 -11.73 -40.16 -7.74
N SER A 766 -12.16 -41.32 -8.26
CA SER A 766 -13.21 -42.12 -7.64
C SER A 766 -12.77 -42.80 -6.33
N SER A 767 -11.51 -43.26 -6.24
CA SER A 767 -11.00 -44.01 -5.07
C SER A 767 -10.68 -43.15 -3.84
N VAL A 768 -10.51 -41.84 -3.99
CA VAL A 768 -10.26 -40.88 -2.89
C VAL A 768 -11.58 -40.38 -2.27
N ASN A 769 -12.73 -40.77 -2.85
CA ASN A 769 -14.08 -40.36 -2.43
C ASN A 769 -14.88 -41.45 -1.68
N HIS A 770 -14.23 -42.49 -1.17
CA HIS A 770 -14.81 -43.36 -0.16
C HIS A 770 -14.07 -43.16 1.18
N PRO A 771 -14.81 -42.98 2.29
CA PRO A 771 -14.29 -42.48 3.57
C PRO A 771 -13.21 -43.37 4.20
#